data_AF-A0A1G2YB98-F1
#
_entry.id   AF-A0A1G2YB98-F1
#
_cell.length_a   1.000
_cell.length_b   1.000
_cell.length_c   1.000
_cell.angle_alpha   90.00
_cell.angle_beta   90.00
_cell.angle_gamma   90.00
#
_symmetry.space_group_name_H-M   'P 1'
#
loop_
_entity.id
_entity.type
_entity.pdbx_description
1 polymer ?
#
loop_
_entity_poly.entity_id
_entity_poly.type
_entity_poly.pdbx_seq_one_letter_code
_entity_poly.pdbx_strand_id
1 'polypeptide(L)'
;MFSSTRSSFFSLIVIVFWADFAFSADNITLVINEVMASNRSINKDLQDQYDDWIEIYNSGNTAVNVGGMYLTDDLSIPNKWRFPTNTPSATTIIAHGYLLIWADEDISDSGLHANFKLSADGEDIALFHTNGSSLIDSITFNKQTADISYGRYPDGSNTWQYMASPTPGRKNTSGYIDVVANPEFSHERGFYDAPFTVTIGTETHGATIYYTLDSSEPGIIPTTGQRTDRIYTGPILISSTACLRAIAVKSGFKPTNVVTHTYIFVDDVARQPANPPGWPSDWGEESALKVFYITGKIPSDYEMDPRVVNNTLPRYSIRDALLDIPTVCISMPIEDFISNNEENGIYSNSTKTGKAWERKCSIEYILPDGTEGFQYDCKIETHGGASRYPQRMQKHSLRLTFTSLYGPSKLKYPLFPDSKVNEFKQLVLRASFTDSWGLVSWDPGRYRPNDSQYIRDVWMKESLGDMGQPSSHGGFVHLYINGLYFGLHNLTERVGDDFFAYHLGGQPEDWEINEDLSSPDTRWRAMMSIDPSTPAGYRQIQDFLDVENFADYMLLHFYADAEDWPHHNGHAAANAISGDGRFRFFVWDQELVLDYHGRASSRIDRTGGAGDVFQKMRTSNEFRLLFADRAYKHCFNNGALSVTASQNRYLNIANQIDKAIVAESARWGDTQMSTPYGNKIEQPAPPTDINHNHYPPAPHGPDYYFTREDSWVVERDNIVYNYIPAIHDTANSYAIINVLRARNLYPNINPPMLHINGTYQHGGHIRSDDRLAMTAPTEIIYYTLNGSDPRLPGTSTTDTGRVSPYAARYTSPFALTKSTHVKSRVLSGSTWSALNEAIFAVGPVAESLRITEIMYHPNTEPNEEFIELKNIGTENINLNFVRFTNGIDFTFPDINLASGGYVVVVKDITACTARYGTEVNIAGRYSGSLSNGGERIRLEDAAGQTILDFEYKDGWLDITDGRGYSLAIIDATEPDLSNWSAKNSWYASLPSPGW
;
A
#
# COMPACT_ATOMS: atom_id res chain seq x y z
N MET A 1 -34.45 -100.51 -20.58
CA MET A 1 -34.45 -100.20 -19.13
C MET A 1 -35.07 -98.82 -18.95
N PHE A 2 -36.18 -98.74 -18.18
CA PHE A 2 -36.94 -97.59 -17.62
C PHE A 2 -37.09 -96.29 -18.46
N SER A 3 -38.27 -95.92 -18.98
CA SER A 3 -39.45 -95.24 -18.34
C SER A 3 -39.32 -93.69 -18.41
N SER A 4 -40.27 -92.81 -18.79
CA SER A 4 -41.73 -92.83 -19.05
C SER A 4 -42.25 -91.53 -19.74
N THR A 5 -43.28 -91.67 -20.60
CA THR A 5 -44.55 -90.88 -20.76
C THR A 5 -44.66 -89.37 -21.13
N ARG A 6 -45.42 -89.12 -22.25
CA ARG A 6 -46.62 -88.26 -22.52
C ARG A 6 -46.61 -86.75 -22.12
N SER A 7 -47.30 -85.76 -22.73
CA SER A 7 -48.48 -85.67 -23.62
C SER A 7 -48.64 -84.24 -24.24
N SER A 8 -49.57 -84.12 -25.19
CA SER A 8 -50.03 -83.02 -26.09
C SER A 8 -50.56 -81.67 -25.51
N PHE A 9 -50.65 -80.59 -26.32
CA PHE A 9 -51.89 -79.92 -26.83
C PHE A 9 -51.65 -78.58 -27.62
N PHE A 10 -52.60 -78.25 -28.51
CA PHE A 10 -52.70 -77.08 -29.44
C PHE A 10 -53.07 -75.73 -28.78
N SER A 11 -52.69 -74.58 -29.38
CA SER A 11 -53.57 -73.40 -29.64
C SER A 11 -52.91 -72.23 -30.41
N LEU A 12 -53.78 -71.56 -31.17
CA LEU A 12 -53.77 -70.26 -31.89
C LEU A 12 -52.73 -69.18 -31.45
N ILE A 13 -52.09 -68.51 -32.41
CA ILE A 13 -51.36 -67.23 -32.19
C ILE A 13 -52.10 -66.10 -32.91
N VAL A 14 -52.52 -65.10 -32.12
CA VAL A 14 -53.09 -63.81 -32.55
C VAL A 14 -51.96 -62.77 -32.60
N ILE A 15 -51.95 -61.96 -33.66
CA ILE A 15 -51.07 -60.80 -33.87
C ILE A 15 -51.48 -59.68 -32.91
N VAL A 16 -50.53 -59.18 -32.12
CA VAL A 16 -50.64 -57.91 -31.38
C VAL A 16 -49.49 -57.02 -31.80
N PHE A 17 -49.80 -55.88 -32.40
CA PHE A 17 -48.87 -54.77 -32.65
C PHE A 17 -48.38 -54.21 -31.31
N TRP A 18 -47.07 -54.23 -31.08
CA TRP A 18 -46.43 -53.32 -30.14
C TRP A 18 -45.68 -52.27 -30.97
N ALA A 19 -46.10 -51.01 -30.82
CA ALA A 19 -45.39 -49.87 -31.33
C ALA A 19 -44.16 -49.66 -30.44
N ASP A 20 -42.96 -49.91 -30.98
CA ASP A 20 -41.73 -49.35 -30.44
C ASP A 20 -41.77 -47.84 -30.70
N PHE A 21 -42.22 -47.07 -29.71
CA PHE A 21 -41.87 -45.66 -29.64
C PHE A 21 -40.37 -45.61 -29.33
N ALA A 22 -39.56 -45.44 -30.37
CA ALA A 22 -38.25 -44.83 -30.21
C ALA A 22 -38.49 -43.45 -29.59
N PHE A 23 -38.06 -43.25 -28.34
CA PHE A 23 -37.83 -41.90 -27.83
C PHE A 23 -36.80 -41.27 -28.77
N SER A 24 -37.22 -40.24 -29.50
CA SER A 24 -36.30 -39.30 -30.12
C SER A 24 -35.35 -38.82 -29.02
N ALA A 25 -34.04 -38.93 -29.23
CA ALA A 25 -33.12 -38.06 -28.52
C ALA A 25 -33.63 -36.63 -28.77
N ASP A 26 -34.04 -35.92 -27.72
CA ASP A 26 -34.25 -34.49 -27.84
C ASP A 26 -32.93 -33.92 -28.36
N ASN A 27 -33.00 -33.21 -29.49
CA ASN A 27 -31.83 -32.61 -30.11
C ASN A 27 -31.47 -31.39 -29.24
N ILE A 28 -30.81 -31.64 -28.10
CA ILE A 28 -30.44 -30.60 -27.14
C ILE A 28 -29.42 -29.70 -27.83
N THR A 29 -29.81 -28.44 -28.03
CA THR A 29 -29.07 -27.45 -28.80
C THR A 29 -28.14 -26.59 -27.94
N LEU A 30 -27.94 -26.98 -26.68
CA LEU A 30 -27.12 -26.27 -25.71
C LEU A 30 -25.67 -26.73 -25.77
N VAL A 31 -24.76 -25.77 -25.72
CA VAL A 31 -23.32 -25.99 -25.72
C VAL A 31 -22.63 -24.97 -24.83
N ILE A 32 -21.53 -25.34 -24.19
CA ILE A 32 -20.62 -24.40 -23.53
C ILE A 32 -19.91 -23.65 -24.65
N ASN A 33 -19.98 -22.31 -24.64
CA ASN A 33 -19.61 -21.48 -25.79
C ASN A 33 -18.37 -20.63 -25.55
N GLU A 34 -18.16 -20.13 -24.34
CA GLU A 34 -17.01 -19.31 -23.97
C GLU A 34 -16.74 -19.45 -22.47
N VAL A 35 -15.46 -19.43 -22.09
CA VAL A 35 -15.00 -19.61 -20.70
C VAL A 35 -13.90 -18.61 -20.40
N MET A 36 -13.93 -18.01 -19.22
CA MET A 36 -12.87 -17.16 -18.69
C MET A 36 -12.54 -17.59 -17.26
N ALA A 37 -11.39 -18.24 -17.06
CA ALA A 37 -10.90 -18.72 -15.76
C ALA A 37 -9.84 -17.81 -15.10
N SER A 38 -9.62 -16.63 -15.67
CA SER A 38 -8.80 -15.58 -15.04
C SER A 38 -9.28 -14.21 -15.51
N ASN A 39 -10.48 -13.82 -15.08
CA ASN A 39 -11.01 -12.50 -15.35
C ASN A 39 -10.39 -11.46 -14.39
N ARG A 40 -9.77 -10.41 -14.94
CA ARG A 40 -9.13 -9.34 -14.14
C ARG A 40 -9.65 -7.97 -14.50
N SER A 41 -10.16 -7.79 -15.72
CA SER A 41 -10.60 -6.47 -16.18
C SER A 41 -11.70 -6.46 -17.25
N ILE A 42 -12.14 -7.62 -17.76
CA ILE A 42 -12.97 -7.67 -18.97
C ILE A 42 -14.46 -7.60 -18.70
N ASN A 43 -14.99 -8.49 -17.88
CA ASN A 43 -16.43 -8.59 -17.62
C ASN A 43 -16.69 -8.48 -16.12
N LYS A 44 -17.71 -7.73 -15.73
CA LYS A 44 -18.09 -7.64 -14.32
C LYS A 44 -19.40 -8.34 -14.07
N ASP A 45 -19.55 -8.92 -12.89
CA ASP A 45 -20.83 -9.38 -12.38
C ASP A 45 -21.72 -8.21 -11.94
N LEU A 46 -22.87 -8.52 -11.33
CA LEU A 46 -23.81 -7.50 -10.86
C LEU A 46 -23.32 -6.78 -9.59
N GLN A 47 -22.24 -7.27 -8.99
CA GLN A 47 -21.58 -6.81 -7.79
C GLN A 47 -20.27 -6.08 -8.11
N ASP A 48 -20.04 -5.79 -9.39
CA ASP A 48 -18.87 -5.09 -9.92
C ASP A 48 -17.53 -5.85 -9.76
N GLN A 49 -17.58 -7.15 -9.52
CA GLN A 49 -16.46 -8.06 -9.36
C GLN A 49 -16.04 -8.69 -10.70
N TYR A 50 -14.75 -9.01 -10.84
CA TYR A 50 -14.19 -9.64 -12.05
C TYR A 50 -14.06 -11.14 -11.85
N ASP A 51 -15.20 -11.82 -11.67
CA ASP A 51 -15.20 -13.27 -11.45
C ASP A 51 -15.05 -14.08 -12.71
N ASP A 52 -14.62 -15.32 -12.53
CA ASP A 52 -14.54 -16.30 -13.60
C ASP A 52 -15.95 -16.61 -14.09
N TRP A 53 -16.10 -16.91 -15.38
CA TRP A 53 -17.42 -17.11 -15.95
C TRP A 53 -17.44 -18.14 -17.06
N ILE A 54 -18.61 -18.75 -17.20
CA ILE A 54 -18.94 -19.76 -18.19
C ILE A 54 -20.15 -19.25 -18.98
N GLU A 55 -20.08 -19.33 -20.30
CA GLU A 55 -21.18 -18.99 -21.19
C GLU A 55 -21.78 -20.24 -21.83
N ILE A 56 -23.11 -20.36 -21.79
CA ILE A 56 -23.86 -21.39 -22.52
C ILE A 56 -24.59 -20.74 -23.69
N TYR A 57 -24.46 -21.33 -24.88
CA TYR A 57 -25.14 -20.90 -26.10
C TYR A 57 -26.24 -21.88 -26.49
N ASN A 58 -27.38 -21.34 -26.93
CA ASN A 58 -28.45 -22.12 -27.53
C ASN A 58 -28.38 -22.03 -29.07
N SER A 59 -27.82 -23.06 -29.71
CA SER A 59 -27.72 -23.17 -31.18
C SER A 59 -29.06 -23.44 -31.89
N GLY A 60 -30.13 -23.64 -31.14
CA GLY A 60 -31.44 -24.02 -31.65
C GLY A 60 -32.32 -22.83 -32.03
N ASN A 61 -33.38 -23.13 -32.79
CA ASN A 61 -34.35 -22.12 -33.25
C ASN A 61 -35.48 -21.85 -32.25
N THR A 62 -35.44 -22.45 -31.07
CA THR A 62 -36.45 -22.30 -30.00
C THR A 62 -35.77 -22.02 -28.67
N ALA A 63 -36.43 -21.27 -27.79
CA ALA A 63 -35.92 -21.01 -26.44
C ALA A 63 -35.83 -22.31 -25.62
N VAL A 64 -34.79 -22.44 -24.81
CA VAL A 64 -34.53 -23.59 -23.93
C VAL A 64 -34.37 -23.11 -22.49
N ASN A 65 -35.14 -23.70 -21.56
CA ASN A 65 -34.99 -23.44 -20.14
C ASN A 65 -34.03 -24.48 -19.53
N VAL A 66 -32.90 -24.01 -18.99
CA VAL A 66 -31.88 -24.86 -18.35
C VAL A 66 -32.16 -25.17 -16.88
N GLY A 67 -33.25 -24.63 -16.32
CA GLY A 67 -33.61 -24.82 -14.91
C GLY A 67 -33.63 -26.30 -14.51
N GLY A 68 -32.84 -26.65 -13.50
CA GLY A 68 -32.70 -28.00 -12.97
C GLY A 68 -31.64 -28.88 -13.65
N MET A 69 -30.98 -28.43 -14.72
CA MET A 69 -29.75 -29.03 -15.28
C MET A 69 -28.58 -28.85 -14.31
N TYR A 70 -27.44 -29.50 -14.58
CA TYR A 70 -26.26 -29.41 -13.73
C TYR A 70 -25.03 -28.90 -14.49
N LEU A 71 -24.20 -28.09 -13.83
CA LEU A 71 -22.88 -27.66 -14.29
C LEU A 71 -21.83 -28.17 -13.30
N THR A 72 -20.66 -28.54 -13.80
CA THR A 72 -19.52 -28.96 -12.98
C THR A 72 -18.21 -28.57 -13.65
N ASP A 73 -17.21 -28.27 -12.83
CA ASP A 73 -15.77 -28.18 -13.11
C ASP A 73 -15.02 -29.51 -12.83
N ASP A 74 -15.72 -30.52 -12.30
CA ASP A 74 -15.18 -31.85 -12.00
C ASP A 74 -16.09 -32.94 -12.58
N LEU A 75 -15.62 -33.62 -13.62
CA LEU A 75 -16.36 -34.69 -14.30
C LEU A 75 -16.66 -35.90 -13.40
N SER A 76 -15.94 -36.07 -12.29
CA SER A 76 -16.23 -37.11 -11.31
C SER A 76 -17.46 -36.77 -10.44
N ILE A 77 -17.90 -35.51 -10.45
CA ILE A 77 -19.05 -34.98 -9.70
C ILE A 77 -20.05 -34.34 -10.69
N PRO A 78 -20.78 -35.12 -11.51
CA PRO A 78 -21.65 -34.60 -12.57
C PRO A 78 -22.83 -33.74 -12.09
N ASN A 79 -23.11 -33.71 -10.79
CA ASN A 79 -24.20 -32.99 -10.15
C ASN A 79 -23.74 -31.89 -9.17
N LYS A 80 -22.55 -31.29 -9.39
CA LYS A 80 -21.92 -30.33 -8.48
C LYS A 80 -22.74 -29.05 -8.24
N TRP A 81 -23.16 -28.36 -9.31
CA TRP A 81 -24.05 -27.21 -9.23
C TRP A 81 -25.32 -27.42 -10.04
N ARG A 82 -26.48 -27.04 -9.49
CA ARG A 82 -27.78 -27.20 -10.17
C ARG A 82 -28.38 -25.85 -10.51
N PHE A 83 -28.75 -25.64 -11.78
CA PHE A 83 -29.46 -24.44 -12.21
C PHE A 83 -30.78 -24.27 -11.43
N PRO A 84 -31.11 -23.06 -10.93
CA PRO A 84 -32.36 -22.81 -10.21
C PRO A 84 -33.60 -23.19 -11.02
N THR A 85 -34.58 -23.85 -10.40
CA THR A 85 -35.81 -24.29 -11.09
C THR A 85 -36.97 -23.30 -10.98
N ASN A 86 -36.85 -22.30 -10.10
CA ASN A 86 -37.92 -21.36 -9.74
C ASN A 86 -37.78 -19.97 -10.38
N THR A 87 -36.76 -19.74 -11.22
CA THR A 87 -36.49 -18.44 -11.86
C THR A 87 -36.35 -18.54 -13.39
N PRO A 88 -37.41 -18.90 -14.14
CA PRO A 88 -37.34 -19.09 -15.59
C PRO A 88 -36.84 -17.86 -16.37
N SER A 89 -37.03 -16.65 -15.84
CA SER A 89 -36.52 -15.41 -16.46
C SER A 89 -34.98 -15.33 -16.46
N ALA A 90 -34.32 -16.00 -15.53
CA ALA A 90 -32.85 -16.08 -15.45
C ALA A 90 -32.29 -17.35 -16.10
N THR A 91 -33.10 -18.41 -16.26
CA THR A 91 -32.63 -19.71 -16.76
C THR A 91 -33.15 -20.08 -18.16
N THR A 92 -33.82 -19.16 -18.87
CA THR A 92 -34.28 -19.40 -20.24
C THR A 92 -33.37 -18.72 -21.25
N ILE A 93 -32.72 -19.53 -22.10
CA ILE A 93 -31.89 -19.06 -23.20
C ILE A 93 -32.76 -19.01 -24.45
N ILE A 94 -32.99 -17.82 -25.00
CA ILE A 94 -33.74 -17.66 -26.26
C ILE A 94 -33.03 -18.37 -27.41
N ALA A 95 -33.73 -18.56 -28.54
CA ALA A 95 -33.10 -19.10 -29.76
C ALA A 95 -31.89 -18.23 -30.16
N HIS A 96 -30.74 -18.86 -30.37
CA HIS A 96 -29.46 -18.17 -30.62
C HIS A 96 -29.02 -17.19 -29.52
N GLY A 97 -29.55 -17.36 -28.29
CA GLY A 97 -29.17 -16.58 -27.12
C GLY A 97 -28.01 -17.20 -26.34
N TYR A 98 -27.50 -16.42 -25.39
CA TYR A 98 -26.38 -16.75 -24.51
C TYR A 98 -26.81 -16.63 -23.05
N LEU A 99 -26.20 -17.41 -22.17
CA LEU A 99 -26.40 -17.34 -20.73
C LEU A 99 -25.05 -17.35 -20.03
N LEU A 100 -24.79 -16.35 -19.21
CA LEU A 100 -23.60 -16.26 -18.38
C LEU A 100 -23.86 -16.85 -16.99
N ILE A 101 -22.85 -17.55 -16.48
CA ILE A 101 -22.78 -18.12 -15.14
C ILE A 101 -21.45 -17.70 -14.55
N TRP A 102 -21.47 -17.08 -13.37
CA TRP A 102 -20.28 -16.75 -12.59
C TRP A 102 -19.82 -17.98 -11.81
N ALA A 103 -18.52 -18.25 -11.82
CA ALA A 103 -17.89 -19.38 -11.14
C ALA A 103 -16.94 -18.82 -10.07
N ASP A 104 -17.49 -18.50 -8.92
CA ASP A 104 -16.84 -17.71 -7.87
C ASP A 104 -17.03 -18.27 -6.45
N GLU A 105 -17.78 -19.37 -6.29
CA GLU A 105 -18.17 -19.98 -5.02
C GLU A 105 -19.18 -19.16 -4.19
N ASP A 106 -19.77 -18.09 -4.73
CA ASP A 106 -20.73 -17.24 -4.03
C ASP A 106 -22.17 -17.39 -4.56
N ILE A 107 -22.83 -18.49 -4.17
CA ILE A 107 -24.23 -18.73 -4.55
C ILE A 107 -25.24 -17.78 -3.88
N SER A 108 -24.80 -16.92 -2.96
CA SER A 108 -25.68 -15.99 -2.25
C SER A 108 -25.96 -14.72 -3.05
N ASP A 109 -25.12 -14.46 -4.05
CA ASP A 109 -25.16 -13.26 -4.85
C ASP A 109 -26.28 -13.23 -5.89
N SER A 110 -26.70 -12.00 -6.23
CA SER A 110 -27.72 -11.79 -7.25
C SER A 110 -27.18 -12.14 -8.63
N GLY A 111 -27.80 -13.12 -9.30
CA GLY A 111 -27.35 -13.60 -10.59
C GLY A 111 -27.37 -15.12 -10.66
N LEU A 112 -26.60 -15.69 -11.59
CA LEU A 112 -26.32 -17.12 -11.64
C LEU A 112 -24.86 -17.33 -11.22
N HIS A 113 -24.66 -17.66 -9.95
CA HIS A 113 -23.35 -17.93 -9.36
C HIS A 113 -23.25 -19.40 -9.00
N ALA A 114 -22.19 -20.06 -9.46
CA ALA A 114 -21.91 -21.47 -9.23
C ALA A 114 -21.21 -21.67 -7.88
N ASN A 115 -21.41 -22.83 -7.25
CA ASN A 115 -20.76 -23.19 -5.98
C ASN A 115 -19.32 -23.71 -6.18
N PHE A 116 -18.66 -23.28 -7.25
CA PHE A 116 -17.30 -23.64 -7.59
C PHE A 116 -16.65 -22.48 -8.35
N LYS A 117 -15.32 -22.42 -8.29
CA LYS A 117 -14.49 -21.48 -9.03
C LYS A 117 -13.62 -22.19 -10.04
N LEU A 118 -13.27 -21.49 -11.13
CA LEU A 118 -12.40 -22.07 -12.15
C LEU A 118 -10.91 -21.93 -11.81
N SER A 119 -10.14 -22.98 -12.11
CA SER A 119 -8.68 -22.97 -12.07
C SER A 119 -8.08 -22.33 -13.32
N ALA A 120 -7.30 -21.27 -13.13
CA ALA A 120 -6.55 -20.62 -14.20
C ALA A 120 -5.49 -21.54 -14.85
N ASP A 121 -5.07 -22.64 -14.21
CA ASP A 121 -4.14 -23.62 -14.79
C ASP A 121 -4.82 -24.63 -15.73
N GLY A 122 -6.15 -24.60 -15.80
CA GLY A 122 -6.97 -25.45 -16.68
C GLY A 122 -7.65 -26.59 -15.95
N GLU A 123 -8.88 -26.91 -16.35
CA GLU A 123 -9.68 -28.04 -15.86
C GLU A 123 -10.80 -28.41 -16.85
N ASP A 124 -11.68 -29.32 -16.43
CA ASP A 124 -12.86 -29.73 -17.20
C ASP A 124 -14.06 -28.87 -16.85
N ILE A 125 -14.96 -28.59 -17.80
CA ILE A 125 -16.30 -28.04 -17.54
C ILE A 125 -17.30 -28.91 -18.28
N ALA A 126 -18.40 -29.29 -17.62
CA ALA A 126 -19.45 -30.07 -18.24
C ALA A 126 -20.85 -29.63 -17.84
N LEU A 127 -21.74 -29.65 -18.83
CA LEU A 127 -23.17 -29.42 -18.71
C LEU A 127 -23.88 -30.78 -18.78
N PHE A 128 -24.67 -31.11 -17.76
CA PHE A 128 -25.45 -32.33 -17.66
C PHE A 128 -26.96 -32.05 -17.64
N HIS A 129 -27.73 -32.99 -18.14
CA HIS A 129 -29.19 -32.95 -18.12
C HIS A 129 -29.75 -32.91 -16.70
N THR A 130 -31.05 -32.63 -16.59
CA THR A 130 -31.81 -32.62 -15.32
C THR A 130 -31.76 -33.93 -14.51
N ASN A 131 -31.31 -35.04 -15.10
CA ASN A 131 -31.08 -36.31 -14.42
C ASN A 131 -29.70 -36.42 -13.72
N GLY A 132 -28.84 -35.42 -13.87
CA GLY A 132 -27.52 -35.35 -13.25
C GLY A 132 -26.50 -36.39 -13.75
N SER A 133 -26.74 -37.02 -14.91
CA SER A 133 -25.86 -38.07 -15.44
C SER A 133 -25.74 -38.12 -16.97
N SER A 134 -26.71 -37.59 -17.72
CA SER A 134 -26.62 -37.49 -19.17
C SER A 134 -25.86 -36.23 -19.58
N LEU A 135 -24.67 -36.41 -20.15
CA LEU A 135 -23.83 -35.31 -20.64
C LEU A 135 -24.49 -34.61 -21.84
N ILE A 136 -24.53 -33.27 -21.79
CA ILE A 136 -25.00 -32.41 -22.89
C ILE A 136 -23.78 -31.91 -23.68
N ASP A 137 -22.84 -31.28 -23.00
CA ASP A 137 -21.60 -30.78 -23.60
C ASP A 137 -20.49 -30.72 -22.53
N SER A 138 -19.24 -30.78 -22.96
CA SER A 138 -18.08 -30.63 -22.09
C SER A 138 -16.89 -30.04 -22.84
N ILE A 139 -16.02 -29.37 -22.10
CA ILE A 139 -14.73 -28.89 -22.58
C ILE A 139 -13.67 -29.12 -21.51
N THR A 140 -12.48 -29.53 -21.93
CA THR A 140 -11.26 -29.40 -21.13
C THR A 140 -10.52 -28.18 -21.67
N PHE A 141 -10.24 -27.20 -20.82
CA PHE A 141 -9.44 -26.04 -21.20
C PHE A 141 -8.08 -26.08 -20.50
N ASN A 142 -7.06 -25.57 -21.18
CA ASN A 142 -5.70 -25.50 -20.62
C ASN A 142 -5.50 -24.17 -19.86
N LYS A 143 -4.33 -24.02 -19.25
CA LYS A 143 -3.89 -22.79 -18.60
C LYS A 143 -4.31 -21.52 -19.35
N GLN A 144 -5.10 -20.69 -18.68
CA GLN A 144 -5.60 -19.43 -19.20
C GLN A 144 -4.63 -18.30 -18.87
N THR A 145 -4.47 -17.39 -19.83
CA THR A 145 -3.84 -16.10 -19.57
C THR A 145 -4.93 -15.13 -19.12
N ALA A 146 -4.62 -14.28 -18.15
CA ALA A 146 -5.58 -13.29 -17.65
C ALA A 146 -6.23 -12.48 -18.79
N ASP A 147 -7.54 -12.26 -18.68
CA ASP A 147 -8.35 -11.48 -19.61
C ASP A 147 -8.43 -12.02 -21.06
N ILE A 148 -8.04 -13.27 -21.27
CA ILE A 148 -8.20 -14.00 -22.53
C ILE A 148 -9.15 -15.17 -22.29
N SER A 149 -10.35 -15.09 -22.85
CA SER A 149 -11.31 -16.19 -22.81
C SER A 149 -10.99 -17.24 -23.87
N TYR A 150 -11.48 -18.45 -23.66
CA TYR A 150 -11.43 -19.55 -24.60
C TYR A 150 -12.86 -19.87 -25.06
N GLY A 151 -13.13 -19.81 -26.37
CA GLY A 151 -14.50 -19.90 -26.88
C GLY A 151 -14.61 -20.58 -28.25
N ARG A 152 -15.83 -21.02 -28.58
CA ARG A 152 -16.17 -21.66 -29.86
C ARG A 152 -16.30 -20.60 -30.96
N TYR A 153 -15.63 -20.78 -32.09
CA TYR A 153 -15.82 -19.90 -33.26
C TYR A 153 -15.99 -20.68 -34.56
N PRO A 154 -17.12 -20.50 -35.28
CA PRO A 154 -18.34 -19.78 -34.87
C PRO A 154 -19.03 -20.39 -33.63
N ASP A 155 -19.97 -19.67 -33.03
CA ASP A 155 -20.71 -20.14 -31.84
C ASP A 155 -21.31 -21.53 -32.05
N GLY A 156 -21.20 -22.35 -31.01
CA GLY A 156 -21.64 -23.75 -31.01
C GLY A 156 -20.95 -24.69 -32.01
N SER A 157 -19.87 -24.26 -32.66
CA SER A 157 -19.02 -25.16 -33.45
C SER A 157 -18.08 -25.99 -32.57
N ASN A 158 -17.48 -27.06 -33.10
CA ASN A 158 -16.48 -27.86 -32.37
C ASN A 158 -15.07 -27.23 -32.34
N THR A 159 -14.90 -26.01 -32.85
CA THR A 159 -13.60 -25.35 -32.93
C THR A 159 -13.48 -24.34 -31.80
N TRP A 160 -12.53 -24.57 -30.89
CA TRP A 160 -12.22 -23.66 -29.80
C TRP A 160 -11.00 -22.80 -30.13
N GLN A 161 -11.03 -21.54 -29.71
CA GLN A 161 -9.99 -20.54 -29.95
C GLN A 161 -9.82 -19.65 -28.72
N TYR A 162 -8.62 -19.14 -28.50
CA TYR A 162 -8.36 -18.06 -27.55
C TYR A 162 -8.85 -16.76 -28.16
N MET A 163 -9.82 -16.12 -27.52
CA MET A 163 -10.53 -15.00 -28.13
C MET A 163 -9.60 -13.79 -28.29
N ALA A 164 -9.61 -13.19 -29.48
CA ALA A 164 -8.88 -11.93 -29.70
C ALA A 164 -9.47 -10.78 -28.87
N SER A 165 -10.77 -10.89 -28.53
CA SER A 165 -11.45 -10.04 -27.57
C SER A 165 -12.60 -10.87 -26.99
N PRO A 166 -12.70 -11.04 -25.65
CA PRO A 166 -13.78 -11.82 -25.04
C PRO A 166 -15.17 -11.26 -25.36
N THR A 167 -16.18 -12.13 -25.43
CA THR A 167 -17.52 -11.79 -25.94
C THR A 167 -18.68 -12.17 -25.02
N PRO A 168 -18.61 -11.87 -23.70
CA PRO A 168 -19.64 -12.26 -22.74
C PRO A 168 -21.03 -11.73 -23.14
N GLY A 169 -21.99 -12.65 -23.22
CA GLY A 169 -23.39 -12.41 -23.57
C GLY A 169 -23.61 -12.09 -25.06
N ARG A 170 -22.62 -12.32 -25.93
CA ARG A 170 -22.64 -11.90 -27.34
C ARG A 170 -22.03 -12.97 -28.23
N LYS A 171 -22.18 -12.76 -29.54
CA LYS A 171 -21.62 -13.62 -30.58
C LYS A 171 -20.08 -13.64 -30.51
N ASN A 172 -19.49 -14.84 -30.49
CA ASN A 172 -18.05 -15.01 -30.53
C ASN A 172 -17.44 -14.46 -31.83
N THR A 173 -16.25 -13.86 -31.69
CA THR A 173 -15.40 -13.39 -32.80
C THR A 173 -14.22 -14.33 -33.04
N SER A 174 -13.57 -14.23 -34.19
CA SER A 174 -12.41 -15.07 -34.48
C SER A 174 -11.28 -14.79 -33.50
N GLY A 175 -10.65 -15.85 -33.00
CA GLY A 175 -9.52 -15.78 -32.08
C GLY A 175 -8.23 -16.37 -32.65
N TYR A 176 -7.39 -16.81 -31.73
CA TYR A 176 -6.12 -17.48 -31.97
C TYR A 176 -6.25 -18.97 -31.65
N ILE A 177 -5.49 -19.79 -32.36
CA ILE A 177 -5.48 -21.24 -32.17
C ILE A 177 -4.80 -21.59 -30.84
N ASP A 178 -3.82 -20.80 -30.44
CA ASP A 178 -3.09 -20.94 -29.17
C ASP A 178 -2.39 -19.62 -28.81
N VAL A 179 -1.74 -19.56 -27.66
CA VAL A 179 -0.91 -18.43 -27.22
C VAL A 179 0.59 -18.76 -27.38
N VAL A 180 1.41 -17.77 -27.71
CA VAL A 180 2.87 -17.94 -27.74
C VAL A 180 3.42 -17.80 -26.32
N ALA A 181 4.36 -18.67 -25.93
CA ALA A 181 5.11 -18.59 -24.68
C ALA A 181 6.08 -17.40 -24.70
N ASN A 182 6.19 -16.68 -23.57
CA ASN A 182 7.00 -15.47 -23.46
C ASN A 182 8.47 -15.70 -23.87
N PRO A 183 9.16 -14.68 -24.42
CA PRO A 183 10.59 -14.73 -24.62
C PRO A 183 11.33 -14.88 -23.28
N GLU A 184 12.25 -15.83 -23.21
CA GLU A 184 13.13 -16.07 -22.06
C GLU A 184 14.54 -15.60 -22.37
N PHE A 185 15.17 -14.89 -21.44
CA PHE A 185 16.51 -14.36 -21.58
C PHE A 185 17.50 -15.20 -20.78
N SER A 186 18.66 -15.48 -21.36
CA SER A 186 19.74 -16.19 -20.64
C SER A 186 20.34 -15.45 -19.44
N HIS A 187 20.00 -14.16 -19.29
CA HIS A 187 20.52 -13.27 -18.26
C HIS A 187 19.38 -12.37 -17.77
N GLU A 188 19.28 -12.20 -16.46
CA GLU A 188 18.26 -11.36 -15.85
C GLU A 188 18.57 -9.87 -16.01
N ARG A 189 17.52 -9.04 -16.00
CA ARG A 189 17.68 -7.58 -15.84
C ARG A 189 18.50 -7.29 -14.58
N GLY A 190 19.31 -6.24 -14.58
CA GLY A 190 20.13 -5.94 -13.40
C GLY A 190 21.46 -5.29 -13.70
N PHE A 191 22.38 -5.39 -12.72
CA PHE A 191 23.69 -4.75 -12.73
C PHE A 191 24.78 -5.71 -13.19
N TYR A 192 25.67 -5.23 -14.06
CA TYR A 192 26.74 -6.03 -14.68
C TYR A 192 28.06 -5.27 -14.72
N ASP A 193 29.15 -6.01 -14.52
CA ASP A 193 30.52 -5.46 -14.44
C ASP A 193 31.38 -5.79 -15.66
N ALA A 194 30.92 -6.71 -16.51
CA ALA A 194 31.66 -7.16 -17.68
C ALA A 194 30.71 -7.44 -18.85
N PRO A 195 31.13 -7.16 -20.10
CA PRO A 195 30.34 -7.52 -21.28
C PRO A 195 29.99 -9.00 -21.34
N PHE A 196 28.79 -9.31 -21.83
CA PHE A 196 28.27 -10.67 -21.95
C PHE A 196 27.38 -10.83 -23.19
N THR A 197 27.09 -12.07 -23.56
CA THR A 197 26.16 -12.36 -24.67
C THR A 197 24.85 -12.89 -24.14
N VAL A 198 23.75 -12.26 -24.55
CA VAL A 198 22.39 -12.68 -24.24
C VAL A 198 21.86 -13.56 -25.36
N THR A 199 21.32 -14.72 -25.01
CA THR A 199 20.45 -15.50 -25.89
C THR A 199 18.99 -15.36 -25.48
N ILE A 200 18.10 -15.36 -26.46
CA ILE A 200 16.65 -15.31 -26.26
C ILE A 200 16.02 -16.61 -26.78
N GLY A 201 15.18 -17.24 -25.98
CA GLY A 201 14.43 -18.45 -26.31
C GLY A 201 12.92 -18.25 -26.18
N THR A 202 12.14 -19.21 -26.65
CA THR A 202 10.71 -19.36 -26.35
C THR A 202 10.37 -20.84 -26.43
N GLU A 203 9.53 -21.33 -25.53
CA GLU A 203 9.06 -22.72 -25.55
C GLU A 203 8.19 -23.02 -26.77
N THR A 204 7.62 -21.99 -27.42
CA THR A 204 6.76 -22.17 -28.60
C THR A 204 7.57 -22.49 -29.85
N HIS A 205 7.66 -23.78 -30.18
CA HIS A 205 8.35 -24.23 -31.38
C HIS A 205 7.80 -23.58 -32.67
N GLY A 206 8.70 -23.08 -33.51
CA GLY A 206 8.39 -22.41 -34.77
C GLY A 206 7.92 -20.94 -34.63
N ALA A 207 7.94 -20.37 -33.42
CA ALA A 207 7.75 -18.93 -33.24
C ALA A 207 9.00 -18.14 -33.69
N THR A 208 8.78 -16.94 -34.20
CA THR A 208 9.83 -15.97 -34.52
C THR A 208 9.91 -14.95 -33.40
N ILE A 209 11.11 -14.78 -32.83
CA ILE A 209 11.39 -13.74 -31.84
C ILE A 209 11.86 -12.48 -32.56
N TYR A 210 11.28 -11.34 -32.17
CA TYR A 210 11.72 -10.02 -32.59
C TYR A 210 12.18 -9.21 -31.39
N TYR A 211 13.19 -8.38 -31.58
CA TYR A 211 13.76 -7.58 -30.49
C TYR A 211 14.20 -6.18 -30.94
N THR A 212 14.33 -5.29 -29.96
CA THR A 212 14.86 -3.93 -30.09
C THR A 212 15.94 -3.68 -29.03
N LEU A 213 16.85 -2.75 -29.30
CA LEU A 213 17.95 -2.34 -28.40
C LEU A 213 17.92 -0.83 -28.09
N ASP A 214 16.91 -0.13 -28.61
CA ASP A 214 16.71 1.31 -28.48
C ASP A 214 15.52 1.65 -27.58
N SER A 215 15.12 0.71 -26.72
CA SER A 215 13.98 0.80 -25.82
C SER A 215 12.61 0.94 -26.50
N SER A 216 12.52 0.99 -27.83
CA SER A 216 11.25 1.01 -28.56
C SER A 216 10.54 -0.33 -28.47
N GLU A 217 9.22 -0.34 -28.63
CA GLU A 217 8.46 -1.59 -28.59
C GLU A 217 8.74 -2.43 -29.86
N PRO A 218 9.08 -3.72 -29.74
CA PRO A 218 9.25 -4.56 -30.92
C PRO A 218 7.93 -4.75 -31.67
N GLY A 219 7.87 -4.28 -32.92
CA GLY A 219 6.70 -4.50 -33.75
C GLY A 219 6.65 -3.66 -35.01
N ILE A 220 5.45 -3.57 -35.57
CA ILE A 220 5.14 -2.71 -36.72
C ILE A 220 4.57 -1.39 -36.18
N ILE A 221 5.17 -0.27 -36.58
CA ILE A 221 4.61 1.06 -36.33
C ILE A 221 3.27 1.15 -37.08
N PRO A 222 2.11 1.30 -36.40
CA PRO A 222 0.80 1.24 -37.05
C PRO A 222 0.60 2.30 -38.14
N THR A 223 1.23 3.47 -37.98
CA THR A 223 1.07 4.63 -38.88
C THR A 223 1.90 4.52 -40.16
N THR A 224 3.06 3.86 -40.12
CA THR A 224 3.99 3.77 -41.26
C THR A 224 4.09 2.37 -41.86
N GLY A 225 3.65 1.34 -41.12
CA GLY A 225 3.82 -0.06 -41.50
C GLY A 225 5.29 -0.54 -41.44
N GLN A 226 6.22 0.30 -40.98
CA GLN A 226 7.63 -0.06 -40.83
C GLN A 226 7.87 -0.85 -39.55
N ARG A 227 8.83 -1.78 -39.60
CA ARG A 227 9.30 -2.53 -38.44
C ARG A 227 10.45 -1.78 -37.77
N THR A 228 10.36 -1.61 -36.45
CA THR A 228 11.44 -1.08 -35.59
C THR A 228 12.36 -2.18 -35.08
N ASP A 229 11.94 -3.43 -35.21
CA ASP A 229 12.54 -4.59 -34.59
C ASP A 229 13.42 -5.42 -35.54
N ARG A 230 14.24 -6.28 -34.92
CA ARG A 230 15.14 -7.21 -35.61
C ARG A 230 14.69 -8.63 -35.32
N ILE A 231 14.79 -9.51 -36.31
CA ILE A 231 14.62 -10.96 -36.09
C ILE A 231 15.80 -11.46 -35.28
N TYR A 232 15.52 -12.13 -34.16
CA TYR A 232 16.55 -12.81 -33.38
C TYR A 232 17.08 -14.02 -34.16
N THR A 233 18.37 -14.03 -34.46
CA THR A 233 19.05 -15.08 -35.26
C THR A 233 20.26 -15.69 -34.55
N GLY A 234 20.66 -15.14 -33.40
CA GLY A 234 21.80 -15.58 -32.62
C GLY A 234 22.10 -14.64 -31.45
N PRO A 235 23.10 -14.99 -30.62
CA PRO A 235 23.43 -14.25 -29.40
C PRO A 235 23.69 -12.76 -29.64
N ILE A 236 23.25 -11.91 -28.71
CA ILE A 236 23.40 -10.45 -28.73
C ILE A 236 24.47 -10.06 -27.71
N LEU A 237 25.52 -9.35 -28.14
CA LEU A 237 26.52 -8.79 -27.23
C LEU A 237 25.96 -7.56 -26.52
N ILE A 238 25.99 -7.58 -25.19
CA ILE A 238 25.72 -6.44 -24.30
C ILE A 238 27.06 -6.03 -23.68
N SER A 239 27.56 -4.85 -24.03
CA SER A 239 28.86 -4.35 -23.57
C SER A 239 28.80 -3.02 -22.82
N SER A 240 27.61 -2.46 -22.67
CA SER A 240 27.32 -1.22 -21.96
C SER A 240 25.87 -1.21 -21.52
N THR A 241 25.45 -0.22 -20.74
CA THR A 241 24.05 -0.06 -20.34
C THR A 241 23.14 -0.08 -21.57
N ALA A 242 22.16 -0.97 -21.56
CA ALA A 242 21.26 -1.20 -22.70
C ALA A 242 19.91 -1.75 -22.23
N CYS A 243 18.85 -1.34 -22.92
CA CYS A 243 17.52 -1.93 -22.78
C CYS A 243 17.26 -2.86 -23.96
N LEU A 244 16.99 -4.13 -23.67
CA LEU A 244 16.65 -5.15 -24.65
C LEU A 244 15.18 -5.54 -24.45
N ARG A 245 14.37 -5.32 -25.48
CA ARG A 245 12.94 -5.68 -25.46
C ARG A 245 12.67 -6.75 -26.50
N ALA A 246 11.87 -7.76 -26.20
CA ALA A 246 11.55 -8.83 -27.11
C ALA A 246 10.07 -9.24 -27.10
N ILE A 247 9.59 -9.70 -28.25
CA ILE A 247 8.27 -10.32 -28.46
C ILE A 247 8.44 -11.60 -29.27
N ALA A 248 7.65 -12.64 -28.97
CA ALA A 248 7.58 -13.84 -29.79
C ALA A 248 6.24 -13.91 -30.53
N VAL A 249 6.31 -14.24 -31.82
CA VAL A 249 5.15 -14.24 -32.73
C VAL A 249 5.11 -15.53 -33.54
N LYS A 250 3.92 -16.11 -33.67
CA LYS A 250 3.65 -17.27 -34.54
C LYS A 250 2.32 -17.08 -35.27
N SER A 251 2.28 -17.41 -36.56
CA SER A 251 1.07 -17.25 -37.37
C SER A 251 -0.09 -18.07 -36.79
N GLY A 252 -1.26 -17.46 -36.64
CA GLY A 252 -2.46 -18.07 -36.05
C GLY A 252 -2.45 -18.17 -34.52
N PHE A 253 -1.37 -17.77 -33.86
CA PHE A 253 -1.24 -17.76 -32.40
C PHE A 253 -1.29 -16.32 -31.90
N LYS A 254 -1.72 -16.12 -30.64
CA LYS A 254 -1.66 -14.81 -30.01
C LYS A 254 -0.19 -14.49 -29.69
N PRO A 255 0.37 -13.36 -30.15
CA PRO A 255 1.71 -12.93 -29.74
C PRO A 255 1.84 -12.76 -28.22
N THR A 256 3.07 -12.87 -27.72
CA THR A 256 3.40 -12.60 -26.33
C THR A 256 3.20 -11.11 -26.00
N ASN A 257 3.14 -10.77 -24.72
CA ASN A 257 3.45 -9.41 -24.32
C ASN A 257 4.95 -9.14 -24.57
N VAL A 258 5.34 -7.87 -24.56
CA VAL A 258 6.75 -7.50 -24.70
C VAL A 258 7.45 -7.70 -23.36
N VAL A 259 8.52 -8.48 -23.37
CA VAL A 259 9.40 -8.65 -22.21
C VAL A 259 10.57 -7.69 -22.36
N THR A 260 10.78 -6.86 -21.33
CA THR A 260 11.82 -5.82 -21.29
C THR A 260 12.87 -6.22 -20.29
N HIS A 261 14.17 -6.22 -20.63
CA HIS A 261 15.30 -6.37 -19.69
C HIS A 261 16.25 -5.17 -19.84
N THR A 262 16.42 -4.38 -18.78
CA THR A 262 17.48 -3.38 -18.70
C THR A 262 18.72 -3.95 -18.01
N TYR A 263 19.86 -3.86 -18.69
CA TYR A 263 21.18 -4.23 -18.17
C TYR A 263 21.97 -2.95 -17.89
N ILE A 264 22.44 -2.77 -16.65
CA ILE A 264 23.07 -1.53 -16.17
C ILE A 264 24.55 -1.77 -15.88
N PHE A 265 25.41 -0.97 -16.51
CA PHE A 265 26.85 -0.92 -16.27
C PHE A 265 27.16 0.37 -15.51
N VAL A 266 27.24 0.29 -14.19
CA VAL A 266 27.37 1.48 -13.32
C VAL A 266 28.63 2.33 -13.62
N ASP A 267 29.71 1.69 -14.09
CA ASP A 267 30.92 2.39 -14.50
C ASP A 267 30.76 3.17 -15.80
N ASP A 268 29.81 2.79 -16.67
CA ASP A 268 29.43 3.57 -17.85
C ASP A 268 28.50 4.72 -17.44
N VAL A 269 27.57 4.47 -16.53
CA VAL A 269 26.69 5.50 -15.96
C VAL A 269 27.51 6.61 -15.29
N ALA A 270 28.54 6.26 -14.51
CA ALA A 270 29.45 7.22 -13.88
C ALA A 270 30.20 8.13 -14.87
N ARG A 271 30.22 7.78 -16.18
CA ARG A 271 30.84 8.55 -17.27
C ARG A 271 29.80 9.04 -18.28
N GLN A 272 28.53 9.12 -17.88
CA GLN A 272 27.45 9.66 -18.71
C GLN A 272 27.81 11.08 -19.19
N PRO A 273 27.82 11.35 -20.51
CA PRO A 273 28.27 12.63 -21.06
C PRO A 273 27.14 13.67 -21.04
N ALA A 274 27.50 14.95 -21.11
CA ALA A 274 26.53 16.06 -21.25
C ALA A 274 25.61 15.97 -22.48
N ASN A 275 26.04 15.29 -23.56
CA ASN A 275 25.26 15.13 -24.80
C ASN A 275 25.21 13.66 -25.23
N PRO A 276 24.39 12.81 -24.59
CA PRO A 276 24.25 11.41 -24.93
C PRO A 276 23.69 11.22 -26.36
N PRO A 277 24.18 10.23 -27.14
CA PRO A 277 23.64 9.96 -28.47
C PRO A 277 22.14 9.67 -28.45
N GLY A 278 21.38 10.30 -29.36
CA GLY A 278 19.93 10.11 -29.49
C GLY A 278 19.08 10.99 -28.57
N TRP A 279 19.69 11.75 -27.66
CA TRP A 279 19.00 12.69 -26.77
C TRP A 279 19.10 14.14 -27.29
N PRO A 280 18.06 14.97 -27.10
CA PRO A 280 18.08 16.36 -27.55
C PRO A 280 18.94 17.22 -26.62
N SER A 281 19.50 18.29 -27.18
CA SER A 281 20.33 19.29 -26.48
C SER A 281 19.53 20.34 -25.69
N ASP A 282 18.22 20.13 -25.53
CA ASP A 282 17.36 21.00 -24.74
C ASP A 282 16.20 20.24 -24.07
N TRP A 283 15.69 20.78 -22.97
CA TRP A 283 14.56 20.26 -22.20
C TRP A 283 13.19 20.73 -22.72
N GLY A 284 13.12 21.36 -23.91
CA GLY A 284 11.87 21.86 -24.50
C GLY A 284 11.70 23.39 -24.49
N GLU A 285 10.56 23.84 -25.04
CA GLU A 285 10.19 25.26 -25.19
C GLU A 285 9.30 25.79 -24.06
N GLU A 286 9.43 27.08 -23.78
CA GLU A 286 8.74 27.79 -22.70
C GLU A 286 7.48 28.53 -23.19
N SER A 287 6.40 28.49 -22.39
CA SER A 287 5.18 29.28 -22.65
C SER A 287 5.04 30.54 -21.78
N ALA A 288 5.70 30.61 -20.61
CA ALA A 288 5.58 31.69 -19.63
C ALA A 288 6.62 32.82 -19.79
N LEU A 289 7.70 32.63 -20.55
CA LEU A 289 8.74 33.66 -20.76
C LEU A 289 8.38 34.74 -21.80
N LYS A 290 7.18 34.70 -22.41
CA LYS A 290 6.66 35.87 -23.16
C LYS A 290 6.54 37.13 -22.28
N VAL A 291 6.58 36.97 -20.95
CA VAL A 291 6.42 38.06 -19.98
C VAL A 291 7.77 38.71 -19.58
N PHE A 292 8.94 38.09 -19.83
CA PHE A 292 10.24 38.55 -19.28
C PHE A 292 11.39 38.72 -20.30
N TYR A 293 11.10 38.87 -21.59
CA TYR A 293 12.08 39.23 -22.65
C TYR A 293 13.25 38.25 -22.90
N ILE A 294 13.12 36.98 -22.51
CA ILE A 294 14.08 35.92 -22.87
C ILE A 294 13.34 34.91 -23.76
N THR A 295 13.80 34.76 -25.01
CA THR A 295 13.25 33.81 -25.99
C THR A 295 14.25 32.67 -26.21
N GLY A 296 13.92 31.42 -25.90
CA GLY A 296 14.77 30.26 -26.20
C GLY A 296 14.37 28.96 -25.51
N LYS A 297 14.93 27.85 -26.01
CA LYS A 297 14.89 26.50 -25.40
C LYS A 297 15.85 26.43 -24.21
N ILE A 298 15.50 25.65 -23.19
CA ILE A 298 16.35 25.45 -22.00
C ILE A 298 17.43 24.41 -22.31
N PRO A 299 18.74 24.74 -22.28
CA PRO A 299 19.80 23.77 -22.57
C PRO A 299 19.69 22.55 -21.65
N SER A 300 19.88 21.36 -22.21
CA SER A 300 19.93 20.14 -21.43
C SER A 300 21.34 19.86 -20.92
N ASP A 301 21.39 19.25 -19.75
CA ASP A 301 22.60 18.72 -19.15
C ASP A 301 22.30 17.32 -18.63
N TYR A 302 22.96 16.33 -19.23
CA TYR A 302 22.85 14.92 -18.84
C TYR A 302 24.12 14.42 -18.15
N GLU A 303 25.13 15.25 -17.91
CA GLU A 303 26.42 14.77 -17.42
C GLU A 303 26.32 14.19 -16.00
N MET A 304 27.18 13.21 -15.71
CA MET A 304 27.61 12.92 -14.36
C MET A 304 28.88 13.73 -14.10
N ASP A 305 28.80 14.78 -13.30
CA ASP A 305 29.85 15.78 -13.10
C ASP A 305 31.18 15.12 -12.66
N PRO A 306 32.22 15.17 -13.52
CA PRO A 306 33.53 14.60 -13.20
C PRO A 306 34.18 15.17 -11.94
N ARG A 307 33.80 16.38 -11.49
CA ARG A 307 34.30 16.97 -10.23
C ARG A 307 33.79 16.21 -9.02
N VAL A 308 32.57 15.68 -9.08
CA VAL A 308 32.02 14.83 -8.00
C VAL A 308 32.52 13.40 -8.19
N VAL A 309 32.39 12.84 -9.41
CA VAL A 309 32.72 11.44 -9.71
C VAL A 309 34.16 11.09 -9.29
N ASN A 310 35.12 11.97 -9.59
CA ASN A 310 36.54 11.69 -9.37
C ASN A 310 37.04 12.02 -7.95
N ASN A 311 36.24 12.68 -7.10
CA ASN A 311 36.66 13.18 -5.79
C ASN A 311 35.82 12.63 -4.63
N THR A 312 35.18 11.48 -4.81
CA THR A 312 34.37 10.82 -3.78
C THR A 312 35.19 10.33 -2.59
N LEU A 313 34.57 10.31 -1.40
CA LEU A 313 35.18 9.74 -0.19
C LEU A 313 35.24 8.20 -0.24
N PRO A 314 36.15 7.56 0.52
CA PRO A 314 36.16 6.11 0.65
C PRO A 314 34.80 5.56 1.12
N ARG A 315 34.29 4.52 0.45
CA ARG A 315 32.95 3.90 0.63
C ARG A 315 31.76 4.74 0.16
N TYR A 316 32.02 5.88 -0.48
CA TYR A 316 31.03 6.75 -1.10
C TYR A 316 31.33 6.92 -2.59
N SER A 317 31.93 5.91 -3.23
CA SER A 317 32.19 5.96 -4.67
C SER A 317 30.88 6.09 -5.44
N ILE A 318 30.90 6.63 -6.66
CA ILE A 318 29.70 6.70 -7.50
C ILE A 318 29.09 5.31 -7.73
N ARG A 319 29.93 4.28 -7.80
CA ARG A 319 29.48 2.89 -7.83
C ARG A 319 28.70 2.50 -6.58
N ASP A 320 29.24 2.79 -5.39
CA ASP A 320 28.56 2.51 -4.12
C ASP A 320 27.22 3.27 -4.06
N ALA A 321 27.19 4.52 -4.53
CA ALA A 321 26.01 5.37 -4.55
C ALA A 321 24.92 4.85 -5.50
N LEU A 322 25.27 4.45 -6.73
CA LEU A 322 24.33 3.93 -7.73
C LEU A 322 23.75 2.55 -7.36
N LEU A 323 24.39 1.83 -6.44
CA LEU A 323 23.95 0.52 -5.94
C LEU A 323 23.35 0.57 -4.52
N ASP A 324 23.22 1.76 -3.92
CA ASP A 324 22.80 1.93 -2.52
C ASP A 324 21.30 1.68 -2.33
N ILE A 325 20.50 2.00 -3.34
CA ILE A 325 19.02 1.95 -3.30
C ILE A 325 18.46 1.26 -4.56
N PRO A 326 17.20 0.78 -4.53
CA PRO A 326 16.53 0.19 -5.68
C PRO A 326 16.50 1.10 -6.91
N THR A 327 16.35 0.49 -8.07
CA THR A 327 16.31 1.19 -9.36
C THR A 327 14.97 1.01 -10.04
N VAL A 328 14.42 2.11 -10.56
CA VAL A 328 13.30 2.10 -11.51
C VAL A 328 13.85 2.39 -12.90
N CYS A 329 13.65 1.46 -13.83
CA CYS A 329 13.96 1.64 -15.25
C CYS A 329 12.65 1.83 -16.03
N ILE A 330 12.61 2.88 -16.85
CA ILE A 330 11.48 3.16 -17.76
C ILE A 330 11.97 3.00 -19.19
N SER A 331 11.27 2.17 -19.95
CA SER A 331 11.56 1.89 -21.35
C SER A 331 10.37 2.28 -22.23
N MET A 332 10.60 3.22 -23.14
CA MET A 332 9.58 3.74 -24.05
C MET A 332 10.22 4.37 -25.30
N PRO A 333 9.46 4.59 -26.39
CA PRO A 333 9.94 5.38 -27.51
C PRO A 333 10.47 6.73 -27.05
N ILE A 334 11.68 7.11 -27.46
CA ILE A 334 12.34 8.33 -26.96
C ILE A 334 11.51 9.58 -27.29
N GLU A 335 10.89 9.61 -28.47
CA GLU A 335 10.03 10.70 -28.93
C GLU A 335 8.72 10.86 -28.12
N ASP A 336 8.27 9.82 -27.44
CA ASP A 336 7.13 9.89 -26.52
C ASP A 336 7.53 10.53 -25.19
N PHE A 337 8.80 10.36 -24.79
CA PHE A 337 9.35 10.96 -23.58
C PHE A 337 9.85 12.39 -23.82
N ILE A 338 10.75 12.58 -24.78
CA ILE A 338 11.37 13.86 -25.09
C ILE A 338 11.39 14.07 -26.62
N SER A 339 10.83 15.20 -27.06
CA SER A 339 10.66 15.49 -28.48
C SER A 339 10.85 16.98 -28.79
N ASN A 340 11.35 17.24 -29.99
CA ASN A 340 11.36 18.56 -30.60
C ASN A 340 10.02 18.93 -31.26
N ASN A 341 9.04 18.02 -31.27
CA ASN A 341 7.68 18.27 -31.76
C ASN A 341 6.77 18.69 -30.59
N GLU A 342 5.95 19.73 -30.76
CA GLU A 342 4.95 20.20 -29.78
C GLU A 342 3.76 19.24 -29.60
N GLU A 343 3.64 18.20 -30.43
CA GLU A 343 2.57 17.19 -30.37
C GLU A 343 2.98 15.92 -29.59
N ASN A 344 4.25 15.78 -29.20
CA ASN A 344 4.75 14.59 -28.48
C ASN A 344 5.84 14.93 -27.45
N GLY A 345 6.28 13.95 -26.66
CA GLY A 345 7.33 14.17 -25.65
C GLY A 345 6.76 14.74 -24.36
N ILE A 346 6.37 13.88 -23.43
CA ILE A 346 5.76 14.28 -22.15
C ILE A 346 6.69 15.11 -21.26
N TYR A 347 8.01 14.92 -21.38
CA TYR A 347 9.03 15.62 -20.60
C TYR A 347 9.38 16.97 -21.20
N SER A 348 9.51 17.06 -22.53
CA SER A 348 9.76 18.35 -23.21
C SER A 348 8.54 19.26 -23.27
N ASN A 349 7.33 18.68 -23.17
CA ASN A 349 6.06 19.39 -23.06
C ASN A 349 5.41 19.19 -21.67
N SER A 350 6.23 19.22 -20.64
CA SER A 350 5.93 18.92 -19.23
C SER A 350 4.69 19.61 -18.63
N THR A 351 4.27 20.76 -19.14
CA THR A 351 3.10 21.51 -18.63
C THR A 351 1.76 21.05 -19.22
N LYS A 352 1.81 20.21 -20.25
CA LYS A 352 0.60 19.67 -20.90
C LYS A 352 0.02 18.52 -20.08
N THR A 353 -1.30 18.33 -20.15
CA THR A 353 -2.04 17.42 -19.25
C THR A 353 -3.22 16.73 -19.92
N GLY A 354 -3.74 15.72 -19.22
CA GLY A 354 -4.93 14.97 -19.60
C GLY A 354 -4.60 13.79 -20.52
N LYS A 355 -5.64 13.05 -20.92
CA LYS A 355 -5.51 11.78 -21.64
C LYS A 355 -4.65 11.84 -22.91
N ALA A 356 -4.56 12.99 -23.57
CA ALA A 356 -3.73 13.19 -24.76
C ALA A 356 -2.22 13.21 -24.46
N TRP A 357 -1.82 13.35 -23.20
CA TRP A 357 -0.45 13.46 -22.71
C TRP A 357 -0.03 12.27 -21.83
N GLU A 358 -0.85 11.24 -21.78
CA GLU A 358 -0.48 9.93 -21.26
C GLU A 358 0.26 9.15 -22.37
N ARG A 359 1.32 8.42 -22.01
CA ARG A 359 2.06 7.53 -22.94
C ARG A 359 2.17 6.14 -22.35
N LYS A 360 2.31 5.13 -23.22
CA LYS A 360 2.67 3.76 -22.80
C LYS A 360 4.16 3.73 -22.45
N CYS A 361 4.51 3.07 -21.36
CA CYS A 361 5.88 2.71 -21.06
C CYS A 361 5.94 1.31 -20.43
N SER A 362 7.13 0.69 -20.47
CA SER A 362 7.46 -0.46 -19.64
C SER A 362 8.24 0.03 -18.43
N ILE A 363 7.85 -0.37 -17.22
CA ILE A 363 8.57 -0.11 -15.98
C ILE A 363 9.19 -1.40 -15.46
N GLU A 364 10.43 -1.31 -15.00
CA GLU A 364 11.12 -2.36 -14.24
C GLU A 364 11.53 -1.82 -12.87
N TYR A 365 11.37 -2.62 -11.83
CA TYR A 365 11.94 -2.39 -10.51
C TYR A 365 13.06 -3.40 -10.28
N ILE A 366 14.27 -2.91 -10.01
CA ILE A 366 15.50 -3.72 -9.96
C ILE A 366 16.17 -3.48 -8.61
N LEU A 367 16.43 -4.55 -7.86
CA LEU A 367 17.12 -4.47 -6.57
C LEU A 367 18.63 -4.75 -6.73
N PRO A 368 19.52 -3.94 -6.14
CA PRO A 368 20.98 -4.13 -6.23
C PRO A 368 21.51 -5.44 -5.65
N ASP A 369 20.77 -6.07 -4.74
CA ASP A 369 21.12 -7.33 -4.11
C ASP A 369 20.77 -8.57 -4.97
N GLY A 370 20.12 -8.36 -6.12
CA GLY A 370 19.67 -9.42 -7.02
C GLY A 370 18.35 -10.07 -6.62
N THR A 371 17.67 -9.56 -5.59
CA THR A 371 16.30 -9.96 -5.27
C THR A 371 15.40 -9.69 -6.48
N GLU A 372 14.47 -10.61 -6.76
CA GLU A 372 13.55 -10.48 -7.88
C GLU A 372 12.63 -9.27 -7.69
N GLY A 373 12.63 -8.37 -8.67
CA GLY A 373 11.74 -7.23 -8.72
C GLY A 373 10.54 -7.49 -9.63
N PHE A 374 10.18 -6.53 -10.49
CA PHE A 374 9.05 -6.71 -11.41
C PHE A 374 9.23 -6.01 -12.75
N GLN A 375 8.39 -6.38 -13.71
CA GLN A 375 8.16 -5.66 -14.96
C GLN A 375 6.68 -5.53 -15.29
N TYR A 376 6.23 -4.31 -15.58
CA TYR A 376 4.86 -4.03 -15.98
C TYR A 376 4.82 -3.00 -17.12
N ASP A 377 3.81 -3.08 -17.97
CA ASP A 377 3.48 -1.99 -18.89
C ASP A 377 2.41 -1.11 -18.24
N CYS A 378 2.61 0.21 -18.27
CA CYS A 378 1.71 1.18 -17.66
C CYS A 378 1.65 2.49 -18.44
N LYS A 379 0.74 3.38 -18.04
CA LYS A 379 0.73 4.78 -18.49
C LYS A 379 1.76 5.59 -17.72
N ILE A 380 2.35 6.57 -18.39
CA ILE A 380 3.23 7.57 -17.81
C ILE A 380 2.88 8.98 -18.29
N GLU A 381 3.01 9.96 -17.38
CA GLU A 381 2.88 11.38 -17.67
C GLU A 381 3.67 12.23 -16.65
N THR A 382 3.89 13.50 -16.97
CA THR A 382 4.55 14.45 -16.06
C THR A 382 3.60 14.90 -14.93
N HIS A 383 4.08 14.88 -13.69
CA HIS A 383 3.29 15.14 -12.49
C HIS A 383 3.67 16.46 -11.78
N GLY A 384 2.67 17.12 -11.19
CA GLY A 384 2.85 18.30 -10.33
C GLY A 384 2.28 19.60 -10.93
N GLY A 385 2.62 20.72 -10.30
CA GLY A 385 2.23 22.06 -10.72
C GLY A 385 3.43 22.85 -11.22
N ALA A 386 3.99 23.69 -10.33
CA ALA A 386 5.14 24.53 -10.61
C ALA A 386 6.43 23.75 -10.92
N SER A 387 6.56 22.52 -10.42
CA SER A 387 7.70 21.61 -10.66
C SER A 387 7.85 21.19 -12.12
N ARG A 388 6.81 21.40 -12.93
CA ARG A 388 6.81 21.01 -14.34
C ARG A 388 7.36 22.07 -15.26
N TYR A 389 7.63 23.28 -14.79
CA TYR A 389 8.22 24.31 -15.64
C TYR A 389 9.74 24.10 -15.74
N PRO A 390 10.31 23.83 -16.92
CA PRO A 390 11.74 23.54 -17.06
C PRO A 390 12.66 24.69 -16.59
N GLN A 391 12.18 25.94 -16.61
CA GLN A 391 12.90 27.10 -16.06
C GLN A 391 12.94 27.13 -14.51
N ARG A 392 12.10 26.34 -13.83
CA ARG A 392 12.03 26.24 -12.37
C ARG A 392 12.69 24.96 -11.87
N MET A 393 12.52 23.87 -12.61
CA MET A 393 13.16 22.59 -12.33
C MET A 393 13.21 21.78 -13.62
N GLN A 394 14.40 21.30 -13.96
CA GLN A 394 14.60 20.46 -15.14
C GLN A 394 14.31 18.98 -14.85
N LYS A 395 14.43 18.58 -13.58
CA LYS A 395 14.18 17.22 -13.08
C LYS A 395 12.70 17.05 -12.70
N HIS A 396 11.84 16.62 -13.63
CA HIS A 396 10.40 16.55 -13.36
C HIS A 396 9.95 15.28 -12.61
N SER A 397 8.94 15.41 -11.76
CA SER A 397 8.20 14.26 -11.21
C SER A 397 7.35 13.57 -12.29
N LEU A 398 7.16 12.26 -12.16
CA LEU A 398 6.40 11.44 -13.12
C LEU A 398 5.30 10.65 -12.40
N ARG A 399 4.12 10.53 -13.01
CA ARG A 399 3.04 9.68 -12.52
C ARG A 399 2.94 8.43 -13.39
N LEU A 400 2.82 7.28 -12.72
CA LEU A 400 2.60 5.97 -13.32
C LEU A 400 1.16 5.53 -13.02
N THR A 401 0.44 5.06 -14.03
CA THR A 401 -0.94 4.54 -13.87
C THR A 401 -1.06 3.18 -14.53
N PHE A 402 -1.35 2.15 -13.74
CA PHE A 402 -1.59 0.79 -14.21
C PHE A 402 -3.00 0.68 -14.80
N THR A 403 -3.14 -0.05 -15.90
CA THR A 403 -4.38 -0.07 -16.68
C THR A 403 -4.47 -1.29 -17.59
N SER A 404 -5.68 -1.87 -17.69
CA SER A 404 -6.03 -2.95 -18.62
C SER A 404 -5.80 -2.63 -20.10
N LEU A 405 -5.59 -1.35 -20.44
CA LEU A 405 -5.25 -0.95 -21.80
C LEU A 405 -3.87 -1.47 -22.23
N TYR A 406 -2.91 -1.59 -21.31
CA TYR A 406 -1.51 -1.93 -21.61
C TYR A 406 -0.99 -3.16 -20.88
N GLY A 407 -1.58 -3.49 -19.73
CA GLY A 407 -1.17 -4.61 -18.90
C GLY A 407 -2.21 -4.83 -17.79
N PRO A 408 -1.85 -5.40 -16.63
CA PRO A 408 -2.76 -5.46 -15.50
C PRO A 408 -3.24 -4.07 -15.04
N SER A 409 -4.48 -4.00 -14.55
CA SER A 409 -5.10 -2.75 -14.07
C SER A 409 -4.49 -2.19 -12.78
N LYS A 410 -3.68 -2.99 -12.09
CA LYS A 410 -2.93 -2.66 -10.88
C LYS A 410 -1.56 -3.34 -10.92
N LEU A 411 -0.55 -2.69 -10.35
CA LEU A 411 0.65 -3.37 -9.89
C LEU A 411 0.28 -4.27 -8.71
N LYS A 412 0.78 -5.52 -8.69
CA LYS A 412 0.65 -6.42 -7.55
C LYS A 412 2.05 -6.81 -7.10
N TYR A 413 2.55 -6.10 -6.09
CA TYR A 413 3.89 -6.27 -5.56
C TYR A 413 3.96 -5.64 -4.16
N PRO A 414 4.57 -6.28 -3.14
CA PRO A 414 4.74 -5.70 -1.81
C PRO A 414 5.80 -4.59 -1.81
N LEU A 415 5.49 -3.46 -2.45
CA LEU A 415 6.44 -2.39 -2.74
C LEU A 415 6.95 -1.69 -1.48
N PHE A 416 6.11 -1.59 -0.45
CA PHE A 416 6.42 -0.95 0.81
C PHE A 416 6.29 -1.97 1.94
N PRO A 417 7.39 -2.46 2.52
CA PRO A 417 7.37 -3.54 3.51
C PRO A 417 6.50 -3.27 4.75
N ASP A 418 6.38 -2.01 5.15
CA ASP A 418 5.61 -1.60 6.34
C ASP A 418 4.12 -1.32 6.03
N SER A 419 3.70 -1.44 4.76
CA SER A 419 2.31 -1.28 4.34
C SER A 419 1.59 -2.63 4.29
N LYS A 420 0.32 -2.65 4.71
CA LYS A 420 -0.58 -3.81 4.50
C LYS A 420 -1.10 -3.90 3.05
N VAL A 421 -0.91 -2.85 2.25
CA VAL A 421 -1.33 -2.77 0.85
C VAL A 421 -0.20 -3.25 -0.05
N ASN A 422 -0.50 -4.25 -0.89
CA ASN A 422 0.44 -4.86 -1.84
C ASN A 422 -0.03 -4.73 -3.31
N GLU A 423 -1.01 -3.87 -3.57
CA GLU A 423 -1.46 -3.54 -4.91
C GLU A 423 -1.68 -2.04 -5.10
N PHE A 424 -1.31 -1.53 -6.29
CA PHE A 424 -1.30 -0.10 -6.56
C PHE A 424 -1.82 0.19 -7.96
N LYS A 425 -2.81 1.08 -8.08
CA LYS A 425 -3.28 1.59 -9.38
C LYS A 425 -2.43 2.77 -9.85
N GLN A 426 -1.96 3.60 -8.93
CA GLN A 426 -1.10 4.74 -9.26
C GLN A 426 0.11 4.87 -8.32
N LEU A 427 1.24 5.27 -8.89
CA LEU A 427 2.45 5.63 -8.17
C LEU A 427 3.01 6.95 -8.72
N VAL A 428 3.75 7.68 -7.90
CA VAL A 428 4.44 8.91 -8.30
C VAL A 428 5.94 8.75 -8.03
N LEU A 429 6.75 9.04 -9.04
CA LEU A 429 8.18 9.28 -8.90
C LEU A 429 8.37 10.77 -8.63
N ARG A 430 8.48 11.15 -7.35
CA ARG A 430 8.66 12.54 -6.93
C ARG A 430 10.12 12.96 -7.07
N ALA A 431 10.35 14.10 -7.71
CA ALA A 431 11.68 14.69 -7.89
C ALA A 431 12.12 15.61 -6.73
N SER A 432 11.26 15.79 -5.72
CA SER A 432 11.45 16.65 -4.53
C SER A 432 11.67 18.12 -4.88
N PHE A 433 10.71 18.75 -5.55
CA PHE A 433 10.92 20.00 -6.31
C PHE A 433 11.62 21.12 -5.55
N THR A 434 11.03 21.59 -4.46
CA THR A 434 11.58 22.71 -3.67
C THR A 434 12.64 22.28 -2.66
N ASP A 435 12.91 20.97 -2.59
CA ASP A 435 13.85 20.31 -1.69
C ASP A 435 14.92 19.53 -2.50
N SER A 436 15.40 20.13 -3.60
CA SER A 436 16.31 19.50 -4.56
C SER A 436 17.29 20.49 -5.19
N TRP A 437 18.52 20.03 -5.49
CA TRP A 437 19.53 20.81 -6.22
C TRP A 437 19.14 21.09 -7.67
N GLY A 438 18.20 20.31 -8.24
CA GLY A 438 17.61 20.55 -9.55
C GLY A 438 16.67 21.75 -9.61
N LEU A 439 16.35 22.37 -8.46
CA LEU A 439 15.59 23.61 -8.35
C LEU A 439 16.42 24.78 -8.87
N VAL A 440 15.90 25.52 -9.86
CA VAL A 440 16.48 26.79 -10.26
C VAL A 440 15.93 27.88 -9.35
N SER A 441 16.77 28.56 -8.57
CA SER A 441 16.28 29.60 -7.64
C SER A 441 15.74 30.81 -8.42
N TRP A 442 14.51 31.26 -8.14
CA TRP A 442 13.94 32.54 -8.65
C TRP A 442 13.52 33.52 -7.54
N ASP A 443 13.45 33.06 -6.29
CA ASP A 443 13.28 33.86 -5.09
C ASP A 443 14.31 33.36 -4.06
N PRO A 444 15.51 33.98 -3.98
CA PRO A 444 16.61 33.46 -3.18
C PRO A 444 16.32 33.47 -1.67
N GLY A 445 15.32 34.22 -1.22
CA GLY A 445 14.85 34.20 0.16
C GLY A 445 13.94 33.01 0.48
N ARG A 446 13.52 32.20 -0.51
CA ARG A 446 12.54 31.13 -0.32
C ARG A 446 12.91 29.82 -1.02
N TYR A 447 13.39 29.89 -2.26
CA TYR A 447 13.73 28.73 -3.09
C TYR A 447 15.25 28.60 -3.13
N ARG A 448 15.80 27.79 -2.23
CA ARG A 448 17.23 27.76 -1.91
C ARG A 448 17.81 26.36 -2.13
N PRO A 449 18.53 26.13 -3.23
CA PRO A 449 19.18 24.84 -3.44
C PRO A 449 20.18 24.46 -2.33
N ASN A 450 20.73 25.44 -1.60
CA ASN A 450 21.68 25.20 -0.52
C ASN A 450 21.14 24.28 0.58
N ASP A 451 19.87 24.45 0.94
CA ASP A 451 19.26 23.74 2.06
C ASP A 451 18.59 22.43 1.62
N SER A 452 18.75 21.98 0.37
CA SER A 452 18.10 20.77 -0.14
C SER A 452 18.51 19.51 0.64
N GLN A 453 17.50 18.71 0.99
CA GLN A 453 17.64 17.46 1.75
C GLN A 453 16.95 16.28 1.07
N TYR A 454 16.02 16.51 0.14
CA TYR A 454 15.23 15.51 -0.61
C TYR A 454 14.27 14.64 0.23
N ILE A 455 14.29 14.79 1.55
CA ILE A 455 13.61 13.90 2.51
C ILE A 455 12.52 14.60 3.34
N ARG A 456 12.33 15.92 3.20
CA ARG A 456 11.43 16.68 4.09
C ARG A 456 9.96 16.28 3.99
N ASP A 457 9.46 16.03 2.77
CA ASP A 457 8.11 15.52 2.55
C ASP A 457 7.93 14.12 3.16
N VAL A 458 8.95 13.26 3.03
CA VAL A 458 8.95 11.91 3.61
C VAL A 458 8.95 11.99 5.14
N TRP A 459 9.77 12.86 5.73
CA TRP A 459 9.79 13.08 7.18
C TRP A 459 8.44 13.57 7.70
N MET A 460 7.75 14.44 6.96
CA MET A 460 6.39 14.88 7.32
C MET A 460 5.38 13.72 7.25
N LYS A 461 5.43 12.89 6.21
CA LYS A 461 4.53 11.73 6.06
C LYS A 461 4.76 10.69 7.16
N GLU A 462 6.01 10.33 7.44
CA GLU A 462 6.37 9.38 8.49
C GLU A 462 6.09 9.94 9.88
N SER A 463 6.29 11.24 10.11
CA SER A 463 5.94 11.87 11.39
C SER A 463 4.44 11.80 11.66
N LEU A 464 3.60 12.00 10.64
CA LEU A 464 2.15 11.82 10.78
C LEU A 464 1.80 10.34 11.08
N GLY A 465 2.48 9.39 10.41
CA GLY A 465 2.42 7.96 10.69
C GLY A 465 2.75 7.60 12.15
N ASP A 466 3.90 8.08 12.64
CA ASP A 466 4.36 7.86 14.02
C ASP A 466 3.46 8.51 15.08
N MET A 467 2.71 9.55 14.71
CA MET A 467 1.66 10.14 15.55
C MET A 467 0.40 9.26 15.63
N GLY A 468 0.37 8.13 14.91
CA GLY A 468 -0.71 7.17 14.87
C GLY A 468 -1.79 7.49 13.84
N GLN A 469 -1.47 8.33 12.85
CA GLN A 469 -2.41 8.76 11.81
C GLN A 469 -2.09 8.07 10.47
N PRO A 470 -3.09 7.77 9.64
CA PRO A 470 -2.84 7.20 8.33
C PRO A 470 -2.03 8.17 7.45
N SER A 471 -1.11 7.64 6.66
CA SER A 471 -0.20 8.41 5.81
C SER A 471 0.17 7.61 4.56
N SER A 472 0.71 8.29 3.54
CA SER A 472 1.19 7.62 2.33
C SER A 472 2.62 7.10 2.50
N HIS A 473 2.91 5.96 1.89
CA HIS A 473 4.22 5.32 1.93
C HIS A 473 5.05 5.71 0.69
N GLY A 474 6.36 5.58 0.83
CA GLY A 474 7.29 5.79 -0.27
C GLY A 474 8.65 5.19 0.02
N GLY A 475 9.46 5.06 -1.02
CA GLY A 475 10.84 4.61 -0.95
C GLY A 475 11.69 5.32 -1.99
N PHE A 476 12.98 5.49 -1.71
CA PHE A 476 13.88 6.14 -2.64
C PHE A 476 14.36 5.17 -3.73
N VAL A 477 14.44 5.67 -4.95
CA VAL A 477 14.90 4.92 -6.11
C VAL A 477 15.84 5.75 -6.97
N HIS A 478 16.75 5.06 -7.65
CA HIS A 478 17.44 5.60 -8.81
C HIS A 478 16.55 5.50 -10.05
N LEU A 479 16.37 6.59 -10.79
CA LEU A 479 15.57 6.59 -12.02
C LEU A 479 16.46 6.50 -13.25
N TYR A 480 16.14 5.54 -14.13
CA TYR A 480 16.71 5.43 -15.47
C TYR A 480 15.61 5.52 -16.52
N ILE A 481 15.81 6.34 -17.55
CA ILE A 481 14.92 6.42 -18.71
C ILE A 481 15.71 5.96 -19.93
N ASN A 482 15.28 4.89 -20.58
CA ASN A 482 15.94 4.30 -21.75
C ASN A 482 17.45 4.05 -21.51
N GLY A 483 17.83 3.63 -20.30
CA GLY A 483 19.22 3.38 -19.90
C GLY A 483 20.02 4.62 -19.48
N LEU A 484 19.48 5.84 -19.63
CA LEU A 484 20.12 7.07 -19.16
C LEU A 484 19.72 7.37 -17.71
N TYR A 485 20.68 7.77 -16.88
CA TYR A 485 20.44 8.06 -15.46
C TYR A 485 19.88 9.48 -15.25
N PHE A 486 18.78 9.55 -14.51
CA PHE A 486 18.02 10.78 -14.20
C PHE A 486 18.08 11.18 -12.73
N GLY A 487 18.82 10.47 -11.89
CA GLY A 487 18.97 10.82 -10.48
C GLY A 487 17.97 10.16 -9.53
N LEU A 488 18.07 10.56 -8.27
CA LEU A 488 17.29 10.10 -7.13
C LEU A 488 15.83 10.54 -7.23
N HIS A 489 14.86 9.65 -7.04
CA HIS A 489 13.44 10.01 -6.90
C HIS A 489 12.85 9.31 -5.68
N ASN A 490 11.79 9.90 -5.12
CA ASN A 490 10.96 9.21 -4.12
C ASN A 490 9.78 8.55 -4.84
N LEU A 491 9.79 7.21 -4.95
CA LEU A 491 8.68 6.41 -5.45
C LEU A 491 7.64 6.27 -4.33
N THR A 492 6.49 6.93 -4.47
CA THR A 492 5.47 7.03 -3.41
C THR A 492 4.08 6.74 -3.95
N GLU A 493 3.20 6.31 -3.05
CA GLU A 493 1.77 6.17 -3.33
C GLU A 493 1.18 7.51 -3.78
N ARG A 494 0.27 7.47 -4.77
CA ARG A 494 -0.55 8.63 -5.07
C ARG A 494 -1.72 8.66 -4.08
N VAL A 495 -1.86 9.75 -3.33
CA VAL A 495 -3.01 9.97 -2.42
C VAL A 495 -4.27 10.30 -3.24
N GLY A 496 -4.86 9.28 -3.85
CA GLY A 496 -6.10 9.32 -4.63
C GLY A 496 -7.24 8.51 -4.00
N ASP A 497 -8.31 8.32 -4.77
CA ASP A 497 -9.49 7.54 -4.41
C ASP A 497 -9.16 6.07 -4.11
N ASP A 498 -8.30 5.49 -4.96
CA ASP A 498 -7.75 4.15 -4.80
C ASP A 498 -6.96 4.01 -3.49
N PHE A 499 -6.08 4.97 -3.18
CA PHE A 499 -5.30 4.96 -1.94
C PHE A 499 -6.21 4.93 -0.70
N PHE A 500 -7.22 5.80 -0.63
CA PHE A 500 -8.11 5.83 0.53
C PHE A 500 -8.92 4.55 0.67
N ALA A 501 -9.41 3.98 -0.44
CA ALA A 501 -10.10 2.70 -0.41
C ALA A 501 -9.19 1.56 0.09
N TYR A 502 -7.94 1.49 -0.38
CA TYR A 502 -7.01 0.42 -0.01
C TYR A 502 -6.56 0.49 1.45
N HIS A 503 -6.39 1.70 1.99
CA HIS A 503 -5.89 1.89 3.36
C HIS A 503 -6.98 2.05 4.41
N LEU A 504 -8.15 2.59 4.04
CA LEU A 504 -9.21 2.97 4.99
C LEU A 504 -10.55 2.26 4.72
N GLY A 505 -10.65 1.48 3.63
CA GLY A 505 -11.84 0.72 3.26
C GLY A 505 -12.87 1.50 2.44
N GLY A 506 -13.95 0.81 2.07
CA GLY A 506 -14.99 1.34 1.18
C GLY A 506 -14.61 1.31 -0.30
N GLN A 507 -15.48 1.79 -1.18
CA GLN A 507 -15.25 1.83 -2.63
C GLN A 507 -14.51 3.12 -3.02
N PRO A 508 -13.58 3.10 -4.00
CA PRO A 508 -12.86 4.30 -4.44
C PRO A 508 -13.78 5.49 -4.78
N GLU A 509 -14.86 5.24 -5.53
CA GLU A 509 -15.82 6.26 -5.97
C GLU A 509 -16.64 6.91 -4.83
N ASP A 510 -16.64 6.31 -3.64
CA ASP A 510 -17.36 6.85 -2.47
C ASP A 510 -16.57 7.93 -1.71
N TRP A 511 -15.29 8.11 -2.05
CA TRP A 511 -14.41 9.05 -1.37
C TRP A 511 -14.55 10.48 -1.93
N GLU A 512 -14.97 11.41 -1.06
CA GLU A 512 -14.91 12.86 -1.30
C GLU A 512 -13.50 13.34 -0.92
N ILE A 513 -12.71 13.80 -1.90
CA ILE A 513 -11.32 14.23 -1.72
C ILE A 513 -11.19 15.73 -2.02
N ASN A 514 -10.82 16.50 -1.01
CA ASN A 514 -10.40 17.89 -1.14
C ASN A 514 -8.88 17.94 -1.32
N GLU A 515 -8.42 17.78 -2.56
CA GLU A 515 -7.02 17.93 -2.95
C GLU A 515 -6.57 19.40 -2.85
N ASP A 516 -5.31 19.60 -2.43
CA ASP A 516 -4.73 20.91 -2.15
C ASP A 516 -5.59 21.80 -1.24
N LEU A 517 -6.45 21.20 -0.40
CA LEU A 517 -7.30 21.90 0.58
C LEU A 517 -8.05 23.12 -0.01
N SER A 518 -8.32 23.10 -1.31
CA SER A 518 -8.52 24.33 -2.07
C SER A 518 -9.99 24.74 -2.17
N SER A 519 -10.97 23.83 -2.05
CA SER A 519 -12.41 24.19 -2.09
C SER A 519 -13.41 23.02 -1.96
N PRO A 520 -14.72 23.30 -1.79
CA PRO A 520 -15.55 22.52 -0.89
C PRO A 520 -16.71 21.80 -1.58
N ASP A 521 -16.59 20.49 -1.70
CA ASP A 521 -17.73 19.64 -2.01
C ASP A 521 -18.82 19.74 -0.93
N THR A 522 -19.97 19.10 -1.20
CA THR A 522 -21.19 19.32 -0.41
C THR A 522 -20.98 19.00 1.08
N ARG A 523 -20.19 17.97 1.41
CA ARG A 523 -19.92 17.60 2.80
C ARG A 523 -18.97 18.58 3.48
N TRP A 524 -17.90 19.01 2.80
CA TRP A 524 -17.02 20.06 3.33
C TRP A 524 -17.80 21.34 3.65
N ARG A 525 -18.70 21.78 2.76
CA ARG A 525 -19.56 22.96 3.03
C ARG A 525 -20.47 22.76 4.23
N ALA A 526 -21.05 21.56 4.39
CA ALA A 526 -21.87 21.23 5.55
C ALA A 526 -21.05 21.31 6.85
N MET A 527 -19.85 20.71 6.87
CA MET A 527 -18.91 20.81 8.00
C MET A 527 -18.62 22.28 8.36
N MET A 528 -18.27 23.09 7.36
CA MET A 528 -17.91 24.50 7.57
C MET A 528 -19.07 25.37 8.06
N SER A 529 -20.32 24.93 7.90
CA SER A 529 -21.51 25.66 8.38
C SER A 529 -21.77 25.51 9.89
N ILE A 530 -21.19 24.49 10.54
CA ILE A 530 -21.42 24.17 11.96
C ILE A 530 -20.67 25.17 12.85
N ASP A 531 -21.21 25.65 13.98
CA ASP A 531 -20.46 26.52 14.90
C ASP A 531 -19.85 25.72 16.08
N PRO A 532 -18.55 25.38 16.05
CA PRO A 532 -17.94 24.57 17.10
C PRO A 532 -17.67 25.33 18.40
N SER A 533 -17.90 26.65 18.46
CA SER A 533 -17.68 27.44 19.69
C SER A 533 -18.60 27.01 20.84
N THR A 534 -19.71 26.32 20.52
CA THR A 534 -20.64 25.74 21.50
C THR A 534 -20.39 24.24 21.70
N PRO A 535 -20.65 23.68 22.89
CA PRO A 535 -20.52 22.23 23.10
C PRO A 535 -21.40 21.38 22.17
N ALA A 536 -22.57 21.89 21.76
CA ALA A 536 -23.45 21.19 20.83
C ALA A 536 -22.87 21.18 19.40
N GLY A 537 -22.39 22.33 18.91
CA GLY A 537 -21.77 22.39 17.59
C GLY A 537 -20.42 21.68 17.53
N TYR A 538 -19.64 21.67 18.62
CA TYR A 538 -18.43 20.85 18.70
C TYR A 538 -18.73 19.35 18.59
N ARG A 539 -19.81 18.87 19.23
CA ARG A 539 -20.25 17.48 19.02
C ARG A 539 -20.73 17.22 17.59
N GLN A 540 -21.48 18.16 17.02
CA GLN A 540 -22.01 18.02 15.66
C GLN A 540 -20.88 17.97 14.61
N ILE A 541 -19.82 18.76 14.76
CA ILE A 541 -18.72 18.75 13.78
C ILE A 541 -17.89 17.46 13.83
N GLN A 542 -17.90 16.72 14.95
CA GLN A 542 -17.22 15.42 15.06
C GLN A 542 -17.84 14.34 14.16
N ASP A 543 -19.09 14.51 13.71
CA ASP A 543 -19.72 13.64 12.70
C ASP A 543 -19.15 13.88 11.29
N PHE A 544 -18.41 14.98 11.11
CA PHE A 544 -17.81 15.39 9.84
C PHE A 544 -16.28 15.39 9.86
N LEU A 545 -15.66 15.47 11.03
CA LEU A 545 -14.22 15.69 11.17
C LEU A 545 -13.65 14.72 12.21
N ASP A 546 -12.59 14.00 11.82
CA ASP A 546 -11.75 13.29 12.77
C ASP A 546 -10.88 14.31 13.51
N VAL A 547 -11.34 14.75 14.69
CA VAL A 547 -10.72 15.84 15.44
C VAL A 547 -9.34 15.50 15.99
N GLU A 548 -9.03 14.22 16.22
CA GLU A 548 -7.69 13.81 16.65
C GLU A 548 -6.70 13.85 15.49
N ASN A 549 -7.09 13.28 14.35
CA ASN A 549 -6.32 13.38 13.12
C ASN A 549 -6.06 14.84 12.73
N PHE A 550 -7.09 15.68 12.77
CA PHE A 550 -6.96 17.09 12.46
C PHE A 550 -6.04 17.82 13.44
N ALA A 551 -6.16 17.58 14.75
CA ALA A 551 -5.27 18.19 15.74
C ALA A 551 -3.80 17.79 15.53
N ASP A 552 -3.54 16.52 15.22
CA ASP A 552 -2.20 16.00 14.93
C ASP A 552 -1.62 16.58 13.64
N TYR A 553 -2.40 16.60 12.56
CA TYR A 553 -2.02 17.21 11.29
C TYR A 553 -1.62 18.68 11.49
N MET A 554 -2.46 19.46 12.19
CA MET A 554 -2.21 20.86 12.46
C MET A 554 -0.97 21.07 13.36
N LEU A 555 -0.82 20.25 14.41
CA LEU A 555 0.35 20.30 15.29
C LEU A 555 1.65 20.05 14.52
N LEU A 556 1.68 19.05 13.64
CA LEU A 556 2.85 18.71 12.84
C LEU A 556 3.27 19.87 11.92
N HIS A 557 2.32 20.52 11.25
CA HIS A 557 2.63 21.66 10.36
C HIS A 557 3.13 22.88 11.14
N PHE A 558 2.62 23.11 12.35
CA PHE A 558 3.14 24.16 13.24
C PHE A 558 4.52 23.82 13.79
N TYR A 559 4.75 22.55 14.11
CA TYR A 559 6.04 22.05 14.62
C TYR A 559 7.14 22.21 13.57
N ALA A 560 6.83 21.87 12.32
CA ALA A 560 7.79 21.87 11.22
C ALA A 560 7.92 23.23 10.50
N ASP A 561 7.18 24.24 10.95
CA ASP A 561 7.10 25.58 10.35
C ASP A 561 6.76 25.58 8.84
N ALA A 562 5.78 24.75 8.44
CA ALA A 562 5.41 24.50 7.04
C ALA A 562 5.12 25.79 6.25
N GLU A 563 5.97 26.13 5.27
CA GLU A 563 5.96 27.48 4.71
C GLU A 563 4.77 27.80 3.80
N ASP A 564 4.49 26.86 2.92
CA ASP A 564 3.61 27.00 1.76
C ASP A 564 2.25 26.31 2.01
N TRP A 565 1.68 26.64 3.17
CA TRP A 565 0.51 26.04 3.78
C TRP A 565 -0.17 27.15 4.65
N PRO A 566 -1.50 27.17 4.96
CA PRO A 566 -2.49 26.08 5.01
C PRO A 566 -3.53 25.98 3.89
N HIS A 567 -3.41 26.80 2.87
CA HIS A 567 -4.38 26.92 1.79
C HIS A 567 -4.12 25.95 0.61
N HIS A 568 -3.09 25.11 0.71
CA HIS A 568 -2.72 24.00 -0.18
C HIS A 568 -1.65 23.09 0.46
N ASN A 569 -1.08 22.18 -0.31
CA ASN A 569 -0.06 21.20 0.12
C ASN A 569 -0.62 20.27 1.21
N GLY A 570 -1.69 19.58 0.88
CA GLY A 570 -2.35 18.64 1.77
C GLY A 570 -3.62 18.12 1.15
N HIS A 571 -4.06 16.96 1.61
CA HIS A 571 -5.32 16.37 1.18
C HIS A 571 -6.24 16.23 2.39
N ALA A 572 -7.54 16.38 2.18
CA ALA A 572 -8.54 15.96 3.15
C ALA A 572 -9.57 15.06 2.48
N ALA A 573 -9.88 13.92 3.07
CA ALA A 573 -10.80 12.95 2.47
C ALA A 573 -11.81 12.39 3.47
N ALA A 574 -13.04 12.17 3.00
CA ALA A 574 -14.13 11.55 3.75
C ALA A 574 -14.91 10.58 2.87
N ASN A 575 -15.30 9.44 3.42
CA ASN A 575 -16.23 8.50 2.78
C ASN A 575 -17.53 8.46 3.58
N ALA A 576 -18.58 9.10 3.05
CA ALA A 576 -19.88 9.20 3.72
C ALA A 576 -20.90 8.14 3.27
N ILE A 577 -20.55 7.29 2.29
CA ILE A 577 -21.45 6.29 1.70
C ILE A 577 -21.18 4.93 2.33
N SER A 578 -19.95 4.44 2.21
CA SER A 578 -19.49 3.15 2.76
C SER A 578 -18.58 3.30 3.98
N GLY A 579 -18.23 4.52 4.37
CA GLY A 579 -17.37 4.84 5.52
C GLY A 579 -18.07 5.56 6.68
N ASP A 580 -17.27 6.18 7.54
CA ASP A 580 -17.75 6.90 8.74
C ASP A 580 -18.09 8.38 8.50
N GLY A 581 -17.89 8.86 7.28
CA GLY A 581 -18.14 10.24 6.87
C GLY A 581 -17.19 11.27 7.50
N ARG A 582 -16.10 10.89 8.16
CA ARG A 582 -15.22 11.87 8.80
C ARG A 582 -14.06 12.25 7.90
N PHE A 583 -13.87 13.55 7.70
CA PHE A 583 -12.69 14.09 7.05
C PHE A 583 -11.45 13.78 7.87
N ARG A 584 -10.44 13.22 7.20
CA ARG A 584 -9.07 13.05 7.68
C ARG A 584 -8.13 13.79 6.76
N PHE A 585 -7.11 14.41 7.35
CA PHE A 585 -6.10 15.24 6.70
C PHE A 585 -4.80 14.46 6.56
N PHE A 586 -4.16 14.63 5.40
CA PHE A 586 -2.97 13.91 4.98
C PHE A 586 -1.90 14.89 4.52
N VAL A 587 -0.65 14.57 4.85
CA VAL A 587 0.53 15.27 4.34
C VAL A 587 0.68 14.97 2.85
N TRP A 588 0.81 16.05 2.07
CA TRP A 588 1.21 15.99 0.67
C TRP A 588 1.96 17.27 0.33
N ASP A 589 3.05 17.15 -0.42
CA ASP A 589 3.82 18.29 -0.93
C ASP A 589 4.41 19.21 0.16
N GLN A 590 4.97 18.62 1.21
CA GLN A 590 5.52 19.34 2.37
C GLN A 590 7.05 19.40 2.34
N GLU A 591 7.59 20.04 1.31
CA GLU A 591 9.03 20.16 1.05
C GLU A 591 9.66 21.39 1.75
N LEU A 592 8.88 22.45 1.97
CA LEU A 592 9.34 23.70 2.62
C LEU A 592 9.05 23.69 4.13
N VAL A 593 9.78 22.85 4.86
CA VAL A 593 9.69 22.65 6.33
C VAL A 593 11.08 22.54 6.95
N LEU A 594 11.20 22.65 8.28
CA LEU A 594 12.44 22.37 9.03
C LEU A 594 13.66 23.19 8.57
N ASP A 595 13.45 24.47 8.27
CA ASP A 595 14.43 25.27 7.54
C ASP A 595 15.13 26.32 8.43
N TYR A 596 14.37 27.27 9.02
CA TYR A 596 14.94 28.30 9.89
C TYR A 596 13.97 28.82 10.96
N HIS A 597 14.48 29.01 12.20
CA HIS A 597 13.69 29.43 13.38
C HIS A 597 13.19 30.86 13.40
N GLY A 598 13.91 31.80 12.80
CA GLY A 598 13.68 33.23 13.05
C GLY A 598 12.66 33.88 12.13
N ARG A 599 11.87 33.11 11.37
CA ARG A 599 10.68 33.63 10.68
C ARG A 599 9.53 33.93 11.63
N ALA A 600 9.51 33.37 12.84
CA ALA A 600 8.49 33.58 13.87
C ALA A 600 7.04 33.50 13.33
N SER A 601 6.83 32.75 12.24
CA SER A 601 5.57 32.67 11.54
C SER A 601 5.06 31.26 11.70
N SER A 602 4.67 30.86 12.91
CA SER A 602 4.08 29.52 13.15
C SER A 602 2.83 29.23 12.30
N ARG A 603 2.36 30.20 11.50
CA ARG A 603 1.17 30.19 10.64
C ARG A 603 -0.12 29.80 11.36
N ILE A 604 -0.09 29.77 12.69
CA ILE A 604 -1.20 29.42 13.58
C ILE A 604 -2.44 30.31 13.34
N ASP A 605 -2.26 31.56 12.89
CA ASP A 605 -3.39 32.46 12.57
C ASP A 605 -3.66 32.60 11.07
N ARG A 606 -2.94 31.87 10.21
CA ARG A 606 -3.24 31.89 8.77
C ARG A 606 -4.58 31.21 8.50
N THR A 607 -5.32 31.79 7.56
CA THR A 607 -6.62 31.32 7.07
C THR A 607 -6.45 30.68 5.68
N GLY A 608 -7.51 30.08 5.15
CA GLY A 608 -7.52 29.31 3.90
C GLY A 608 -7.27 27.81 4.13
N GLY A 609 -7.96 26.96 3.36
CA GLY A 609 -7.85 25.50 3.45
C GLY A 609 -7.99 24.95 4.87
N ALA A 610 -6.98 24.21 5.35
CA ALA A 610 -6.96 23.68 6.72
C ALA A 610 -6.94 24.79 7.79
N GLY A 611 -6.44 25.98 7.45
CA GLY A 611 -6.36 27.13 8.34
C GLY A 611 -7.75 27.66 8.71
N ASP A 612 -8.70 27.63 7.79
CA ASP A 612 -10.09 28.05 8.07
C ASP A 612 -10.78 27.07 9.02
N VAL A 613 -10.59 25.76 8.79
CA VAL A 613 -11.07 24.71 9.70
C VAL A 613 -10.46 24.93 11.08
N PHE A 614 -9.16 25.23 11.16
CA PHE A 614 -8.47 25.42 12.42
C PHE A 614 -8.91 26.68 13.16
N GLN A 615 -8.99 27.84 12.50
CA GLN A 615 -9.47 29.07 13.12
C GLN A 615 -10.88 28.90 13.70
N LYS A 616 -11.71 28.11 13.01
CA LYS A 616 -13.05 27.77 13.46
C LYS A 616 -13.01 26.82 14.67
N MET A 617 -12.28 25.72 14.58
CA MET A 617 -12.18 24.71 15.65
C MET A 617 -11.56 25.25 16.93
N ARG A 618 -10.53 26.11 16.85
CA ARG A 618 -9.87 26.71 18.02
C ARG A 618 -10.75 27.67 18.81
N THR A 619 -11.95 28.02 18.32
CA THR A 619 -12.95 28.74 19.15
C THR A 619 -13.55 27.85 20.25
N SER A 620 -13.52 26.52 20.08
CA SER A 620 -14.01 25.54 21.05
C SER A 620 -13.03 25.38 22.23
N ASN A 621 -13.54 25.45 23.46
CA ASN A 621 -12.75 25.13 24.64
C ASN A 621 -12.29 23.66 24.64
N GLU A 622 -13.16 22.74 24.18
CA GLU A 622 -12.86 21.31 24.13
C GLU A 622 -11.78 21.00 23.09
N PHE A 623 -11.85 21.62 21.91
CA PHE A 623 -10.81 21.43 20.89
C PHE A 623 -9.46 21.96 21.36
N ARG A 624 -9.42 23.13 22.02
CA ARG A 624 -8.15 23.67 22.53
C ARG A 624 -7.52 22.77 23.59
N LEU A 625 -8.32 22.15 24.46
CA LEU A 625 -7.81 21.19 25.42
C LEU A 625 -7.36 19.89 24.74
N LEU A 626 -8.14 19.36 23.79
CA LEU A 626 -7.72 18.22 22.97
C LEU A 626 -6.39 18.50 22.26
N PHE A 627 -6.24 19.68 21.65
CA PHE A 627 -5.02 20.09 20.98
C PHE A 627 -3.83 20.11 21.95
N ALA A 628 -4.03 20.59 23.18
CA ALA A 628 -3.02 20.55 24.23
C ALA A 628 -2.67 19.10 24.64
N ASP A 629 -3.66 18.21 24.70
CA ASP A 629 -3.46 16.79 24.98
C ASP A 629 -2.61 16.13 23.89
N ARG A 630 -2.93 16.39 22.61
CA ARG A 630 -2.14 15.90 21.46
C ARG A 630 -0.73 16.47 21.46
N ALA A 631 -0.57 17.77 21.72
CA ALA A 631 0.74 18.40 21.84
C ALA A 631 1.58 17.79 22.97
N TYR A 632 0.97 17.48 24.12
CA TYR A 632 1.70 16.83 25.21
C TYR A 632 2.06 15.38 24.87
N LYS A 633 1.13 14.62 24.29
CA LYS A 633 1.34 13.24 23.85
C LYS A 633 2.51 13.13 22.87
N HIS A 634 2.61 14.05 21.91
CA HIS A 634 3.56 13.95 20.82
C HIS A 634 4.90 14.63 21.10
N CYS A 635 4.92 15.79 21.78
CA CYS A 635 6.17 16.52 21.97
C CYS A 635 6.97 16.09 23.22
N PHE A 636 6.38 15.32 24.14
CA PHE A 636 6.98 14.98 25.44
C PHE A 636 6.97 13.46 25.68
N ASN A 637 7.73 13.01 26.70
CA ASN A 637 7.74 11.62 27.18
C ASN A 637 7.91 10.55 26.07
N ASN A 638 8.87 10.73 25.17
CA ASN A 638 9.12 9.86 24.01
C ASN A 638 8.01 9.85 22.94
N GLY A 639 7.12 10.86 22.94
CA GLY A 639 6.15 11.05 21.86
C GLY A 639 6.82 11.23 20.49
N ALA A 640 6.03 11.07 19.43
CA ALA A 640 6.50 11.08 18.04
C ALA A 640 7.25 12.35 17.63
N LEU A 641 6.94 13.50 18.24
CA LEU A 641 7.57 14.79 18.00
C LEU A 641 8.53 15.21 19.13
N SER A 642 8.87 14.31 20.06
CA SER A 642 9.95 14.56 21.01
C SER A 642 11.28 14.77 20.29
N VAL A 643 12.23 15.47 20.93
CA VAL A 643 13.56 15.74 20.36
C VAL A 643 14.21 14.45 19.83
N THR A 644 14.29 13.42 20.67
CA THR A 644 14.93 12.15 20.31
C THR A 644 14.18 11.41 19.20
N ALA A 645 12.85 11.32 19.26
CA ALA A 645 12.07 10.64 18.21
C ALA A 645 12.21 11.36 16.86
N SER A 646 12.15 12.69 16.86
CA SER A 646 12.28 13.51 15.65
C SER A 646 13.68 13.42 15.04
N GLN A 647 14.73 13.47 15.87
CA GLN A 647 16.12 13.30 15.44
C GLN A 647 16.36 11.90 14.86
N ASN A 648 15.91 10.85 15.55
CA ASN A 648 16.07 9.48 15.10
C ASN A 648 15.33 9.24 13.78
N ARG A 649 14.09 9.73 13.64
CA ARG A 649 13.35 9.64 12.38
C ARG A 649 14.09 10.34 11.24
N TYR A 650 14.54 11.58 11.47
CA TYR A 650 15.26 12.35 10.45
C TYR A 650 16.54 11.62 10.00
N LEU A 651 17.34 11.14 10.96
CA LEU A 651 18.56 10.38 10.66
C LEU A 651 18.25 9.04 9.97
N ASN A 652 17.19 8.34 10.37
CA ASN A 652 16.79 7.08 9.76
C ASN A 652 16.45 7.27 8.27
N ILE A 653 15.64 8.28 7.94
CA ILE A 653 15.30 8.59 6.54
C ILE A 653 16.54 9.07 5.78
N ALA A 654 17.34 9.96 6.35
CA ALA A 654 18.58 10.44 5.74
C ALA A 654 19.54 9.27 5.43
N ASN A 655 19.65 8.30 6.34
CA ASN A 655 20.49 7.12 6.17
C ASN A 655 20.04 6.22 4.99
N GLN A 656 18.77 6.28 4.57
CA GLN A 656 18.30 5.53 3.40
C GLN A 656 18.93 6.00 2.08
N ILE A 657 19.38 7.26 2.01
CA ILE A 657 19.97 7.84 0.80
C ILE A 657 21.39 8.38 1.02
N ASP A 658 22.02 8.05 2.15
CA ASP A 658 23.30 8.64 2.56
C ASP A 658 24.40 8.42 1.52
N LYS A 659 24.44 7.26 0.83
CA LYS A 659 25.36 7.11 -0.31
C LYS A 659 24.72 7.53 -1.62
N ALA A 660 23.45 7.18 -1.83
CA ALA A 660 22.73 7.50 -3.07
C ALA A 660 22.76 9.00 -3.44
N ILE A 661 22.76 9.90 -2.45
CA ILE A 661 22.82 11.36 -2.67
C ILE A 661 24.12 11.82 -3.34
N VAL A 662 25.20 11.02 -3.32
CA VAL A 662 26.44 11.31 -4.06
C VAL A 662 26.20 11.21 -5.57
N ALA A 663 25.40 10.25 -6.03
CA ALA A 663 25.03 10.15 -7.44
C ALA A 663 24.09 11.30 -7.87
N GLU A 664 23.20 11.74 -6.98
CA GLU A 664 22.37 12.93 -7.19
C GLU A 664 23.22 14.21 -7.28
N SER A 665 24.26 14.34 -6.45
CA SER A 665 25.23 15.43 -6.51
C SER A 665 25.94 15.48 -7.86
N ALA A 666 26.42 14.32 -8.35
CA ALA A 666 27.06 14.24 -9.66
C ALA A 666 26.08 14.55 -10.80
N ARG A 667 24.80 14.19 -10.68
CA ARG A 667 23.83 14.36 -11.76
C ARG A 667 23.20 15.76 -11.82
N TRP A 668 22.88 16.35 -10.68
CA TRP A 668 22.07 17.57 -10.57
C TRP A 668 22.69 18.64 -9.66
N GLY A 669 23.79 18.34 -8.98
CA GLY A 669 24.42 19.26 -8.03
C GLY A 669 24.91 20.56 -8.68
N ASP A 670 25.19 20.56 -9.98
CA ASP A 670 25.68 21.70 -10.75
C ASP A 670 24.64 22.36 -11.66
N THR A 671 23.35 22.03 -11.50
CA THR A 671 22.23 22.61 -12.26
C THR A 671 22.29 24.14 -12.32
N GLN A 672 22.78 24.80 -11.27
CA GLN A 672 22.87 26.25 -11.22
C GLN A 672 23.90 26.83 -12.22
N MET A 673 24.90 26.07 -12.63
CA MET A 673 25.87 26.47 -13.65
C MET A 673 25.37 26.18 -15.08
N SER A 674 24.58 25.14 -15.27
CA SER A 674 24.10 24.71 -16.59
C SER A 674 22.85 25.45 -17.06
N THR A 675 22.20 26.24 -16.20
CA THR A 675 21.03 27.04 -16.58
C THR A 675 21.34 28.54 -16.73
N PRO A 676 20.78 29.22 -17.75
CA PRO A 676 20.90 30.68 -17.87
C PRO A 676 20.05 31.45 -16.82
N TYR A 677 19.34 30.74 -15.96
CA TYR A 677 18.44 31.25 -14.93
C TYR A 677 18.94 30.99 -13.50
N GLY A 678 20.10 30.33 -13.34
CA GLY A 678 20.73 30.13 -12.05
C GLY A 678 20.96 31.49 -11.40
N ASN A 679 20.11 31.85 -10.44
CA ASN A 679 20.29 33.07 -9.66
C ASN A 679 21.64 33.02 -8.94
N LYS A 680 22.13 34.21 -8.57
CA LYS A 680 23.25 34.33 -7.64
C LYS A 680 22.84 33.67 -6.31
N ILE A 681 23.42 32.52 -5.99
CA ILE A 681 23.28 31.92 -4.66
C ILE A 681 23.82 32.91 -3.63
N GLU A 682 22.97 33.26 -2.68
CA GLU A 682 23.34 34.13 -1.57
C GLU A 682 24.01 33.31 -0.47
N GLN A 683 24.97 33.92 0.21
CA GLN A 683 25.72 33.30 1.31
C GLN A 683 25.21 33.85 2.64
N PRO A 684 25.30 33.07 3.73
CA PRO A 684 25.03 33.59 5.06
C PRO A 684 26.14 34.56 5.50
N ALA A 685 25.79 35.54 6.33
CA ALA A 685 26.73 36.57 6.81
C ALA A 685 26.67 36.71 8.34
N PRO A 686 27.68 36.22 9.09
CA PRO A 686 28.88 35.50 8.61
C PRO A 686 28.56 34.10 8.03
N PRO A 687 29.46 33.48 7.25
CA PRO A 687 29.24 32.16 6.66
C PRO A 687 28.95 31.03 7.66
N THR A 688 29.27 31.27 8.94
CA THR A 688 29.08 30.33 10.05
C THR A 688 27.78 30.55 10.82
N ASP A 689 26.93 31.50 10.39
CA ASP A 689 25.65 31.75 11.06
C ASP A 689 24.62 30.68 10.66
N ILE A 690 24.54 29.64 11.49
CA ILE A 690 23.58 28.53 11.34
C ILE A 690 22.12 28.97 11.49
N ASN A 691 21.88 30.18 12.01
CA ASN A 691 20.55 30.76 12.13
C ASN A 691 20.30 31.80 11.02
N HIS A 692 20.99 31.72 9.89
CA HIS A 692 20.72 32.58 8.74
C HIS A 692 19.84 31.86 7.72
N ASN A 693 18.96 32.60 7.04
CA ASN A 693 18.16 32.09 5.91
C ASN A 693 18.98 31.55 4.74
N HIS A 694 20.31 31.65 4.70
CA HIS A 694 21.10 31.15 3.57
C HIS A 694 22.07 30.08 4.05
N TYR A 695 21.83 29.53 5.23
CA TYR A 695 22.53 28.37 5.73
C TYR A 695 21.90 27.11 5.10
N PRO A 696 22.70 26.10 4.72
CA PRO A 696 24.17 26.07 4.79
C PRO A 696 24.82 26.98 3.75
N PRO A 697 26.05 27.48 4.01
CA PRO A 697 26.82 28.16 2.97
C PRO A 697 27.03 27.24 1.77
N ALA A 698 27.10 27.80 0.56
CA ALA A 698 27.43 27.06 -0.66
C ALA A 698 28.93 27.23 -0.97
N PRO A 699 29.80 26.27 -0.61
CA PRO A 699 31.24 26.50 -0.55
C PRO A 699 31.95 26.50 -1.91
N HIS A 700 31.28 26.02 -2.97
CA HIS A 700 31.86 25.90 -4.31
C HIS A 700 31.58 27.11 -5.23
N GLY A 701 30.96 28.19 -4.74
CA GLY A 701 30.80 29.41 -5.53
C GLY A 701 32.15 30.04 -5.95
N PRO A 702 32.27 30.66 -7.14
CA PRO A 702 31.22 30.98 -8.10
C PRO A 702 30.83 29.83 -9.05
N ASP A 703 31.58 28.73 -9.07
CA ASP A 703 31.28 27.53 -9.86
C ASP A 703 30.31 26.64 -9.06
N TYR A 704 29.06 27.08 -8.93
CA TYR A 704 28.10 26.47 -8.00
C TYR A 704 27.75 25.01 -8.34
N TYR A 705 28.37 24.10 -7.60
CA TYR A 705 27.92 22.71 -7.46
C TYR A 705 27.71 22.36 -5.98
N PHE A 706 26.81 21.43 -5.70
CA PHE A 706 26.52 20.95 -4.34
C PHE A 706 26.97 19.50 -4.19
N THR A 707 27.57 19.18 -3.04
CA THR A 707 28.04 17.83 -2.69
C THR A 707 27.34 17.31 -1.46
N ARG A 708 27.45 16.00 -1.25
CA ARG A 708 26.99 15.36 -0.03
C ARG A 708 27.69 15.97 1.18
N GLU A 709 29.02 16.02 1.15
CA GLU A 709 29.86 16.39 2.28
C GLU A 709 29.75 17.86 2.65
N ASP A 710 29.77 18.73 1.63
CA ASP A 710 29.92 20.17 1.83
C ASP A 710 28.58 20.90 1.94
N SER A 711 27.47 20.24 1.57
CA SER A 711 26.12 20.81 1.56
C SER A 711 25.10 19.94 2.30
N TRP A 712 24.85 18.71 1.82
CA TRP A 712 23.74 17.89 2.31
C TRP A 712 23.93 17.44 3.77
N VAL A 713 25.11 16.95 4.14
CA VAL A 713 25.45 16.56 5.52
C VAL A 713 25.43 17.76 6.46
N VAL A 714 25.89 18.92 5.99
CA VAL A 714 25.91 20.15 6.79
C VAL A 714 24.50 20.57 7.17
N GLU A 715 23.57 20.56 6.21
CA GLU A 715 22.17 20.90 6.49
C GLU A 715 21.45 19.82 7.31
N ARG A 716 21.69 18.54 7.02
CA ARG A 716 21.17 17.43 7.84
C ARG A 716 21.55 17.63 9.32
N ASP A 717 22.83 17.90 9.57
CA ASP A 717 23.35 18.06 10.93
C ASP A 717 22.82 19.36 11.57
N ASN A 718 22.61 20.42 10.80
CA ASN A 718 21.92 21.62 11.28
C ASN A 718 20.49 21.32 11.70
N ILE A 719 19.70 20.59 10.91
CA ILE A 719 18.33 20.25 11.29
C ILE A 719 18.29 19.38 12.54
N VAL A 720 19.13 18.33 12.58
CA VAL A 720 19.15 17.35 13.66
C VAL A 720 19.67 17.95 14.96
N TYR A 721 20.79 18.68 14.92
CA TYR A 721 21.50 19.11 16.13
C TYR A 721 21.28 20.57 16.51
N ASN A 722 20.69 21.38 15.63
CA ASN A 722 20.33 22.77 15.91
C ASN A 722 18.82 23.00 15.78
N TYR A 723 18.17 22.60 14.67
CA TYR A 723 16.74 22.90 14.46
C TYR A 723 15.83 22.25 15.49
N ILE A 724 15.82 20.92 15.51
CA ILE A 724 14.91 20.15 16.37
C ILE A 724 15.12 20.50 17.86
N PRO A 725 16.35 20.59 18.40
CA PRO A 725 16.54 20.99 19.80
C PRO A 725 16.03 22.41 20.10
N ALA A 726 16.25 23.37 19.21
CA ALA A 726 15.90 24.77 19.45
C ALA A 726 14.39 25.00 19.58
N ILE A 727 13.55 24.27 18.83
CA ILE A 727 12.09 24.36 18.93
C ILE A 727 11.51 23.67 20.18
N HIS A 728 12.31 22.92 20.91
CA HIS A 728 11.95 22.33 22.21
C HIS A 728 12.52 23.10 23.42
N ASP A 729 13.57 23.90 23.21
CA ASP A 729 14.19 24.67 24.29
C ASP A 729 13.31 25.84 24.74
N THR A 730 12.69 25.70 25.92
CA THR A 730 11.80 26.72 26.50
C THR A 730 12.45 28.09 26.77
N ALA A 731 13.79 28.20 26.71
CA ALA A 731 14.48 29.49 26.72
C ALA A 731 14.21 30.30 25.43
N ASN A 732 13.89 29.63 24.31
CA ASN A 732 13.56 30.26 23.05
C ASN A 732 12.08 30.67 23.01
N SER A 733 11.80 31.91 22.59
CA SER A 733 10.42 32.41 22.46
C SER A 733 9.59 31.66 21.42
N TYR A 734 10.27 31.06 20.44
CA TYR A 734 9.67 30.28 19.35
C TYR A 734 9.59 28.77 19.64
N ALA A 735 10.02 28.32 20.82
CA ALA A 735 9.79 26.93 21.20
C ALA A 735 8.30 26.59 21.10
N ILE A 736 7.96 25.43 20.56
CA ILE A 736 6.59 25.07 20.21
C ILE A 736 5.64 25.24 21.39
N ILE A 737 6.07 24.85 22.60
CA ILE A 737 5.27 24.99 23.81
C ILE A 737 5.01 26.45 24.19
N ASN A 738 5.97 27.35 23.99
CA ASN A 738 5.83 28.78 24.25
C ASN A 738 4.87 29.42 23.24
N VAL A 739 4.99 29.03 21.96
CA VAL A 739 4.09 29.47 20.88
C VAL A 739 2.65 29.03 21.17
N LEU A 740 2.42 27.77 21.54
CA LEU A 740 1.08 27.24 21.83
C LEU A 740 0.44 27.92 23.05
N ARG A 741 1.22 28.17 24.12
CA ARG A 741 0.75 28.91 25.30
C ARG A 741 0.36 30.34 24.98
N ALA A 742 1.18 31.06 24.23
CA ALA A 742 0.90 32.42 23.80
C ALA A 742 -0.38 32.54 22.96
N ARG A 743 -0.82 31.44 22.35
CA ARG A 743 -2.01 31.36 21.48
C ARG A 743 -3.20 30.63 22.11
N ASN A 744 -3.12 30.32 23.41
CA ASN A 744 -4.18 29.67 24.18
C ASN A 744 -4.54 28.26 23.65
N LEU A 745 -3.58 27.59 23.01
CA LEU A 745 -3.67 26.23 22.49
C LEU A 745 -3.01 25.20 23.43
N TYR A 746 -2.33 25.67 24.47
CA TYR A 746 -1.79 24.85 25.55
C TYR A 746 -1.94 25.60 26.89
N PRO A 747 -2.50 24.99 27.95
CA PRO A 747 -2.68 25.64 29.23
C PRO A 747 -1.37 26.10 29.89
N ASN A 748 -1.41 27.19 30.65
CA ASN A 748 -0.26 27.66 31.46
C ASN A 748 -0.02 26.83 32.73
N ILE A 749 -0.51 25.59 32.76
CA ILE A 749 -0.35 24.63 33.87
C ILE A 749 0.25 23.36 33.28
N ASN A 750 1.36 22.93 33.85
CA ASN A 750 2.01 21.68 33.45
C ASN A 750 1.18 20.48 33.93
N PRO A 751 1.12 19.40 33.13
CA PRO A 751 0.49 18.16 33.55
C PRO A 751 1.29 17.45 34.67
N PRO A 752 0.69 16.47 35.37
CA PRO A 752 1.39 15.71 36.42
C PRO A 752 2.57 14.94 35.84
N MET A 753 3.69 14.83 36.56
CA MET A 753 4.78 13.91 36.27
C MET A 753 4.55 12.59 37.01
N LEU A 754 4.89 11.47 36.36
CA LEU A 754 4.73 10.12 36.90
C LEU A 754 6.09 9.60 37.39
N HIS A 755 6.07 8.94 38.55
CA HIS A 755 7.26 8.38 39.19
C HIS A 755 6.99 6.96 39.67
N ILE A 756 7.96 6.07 39.48
CA ILE A 756 7.96 4.72 40.04
C ILE A 756 9.05 4.66 41.11
N ASN A 757 8.65 4.34 42.35
CA ASN A 757 9.55 4.28 43.51
C ASN A 757 10.41 5.56 43.69
N GLY A 758 9.83 6.72 43.35
CA GLY A 758 10.51 8.03 43.44
C GLY A 758 11.34 8.42 42.21
N THR A 759 11.54 7.53 41.25
CA THR A 759 12.26 7.83 39.99
C THR A 759 11.26 8.21 38.91
N TYR A 760 11.54 9.25 38.12
CA TYR A 760 10.68 9.61 36.99
C TYR A 760 10.61 8.45 35.99
N GLN A 761 9.40 8.04 35.65
CA GLN A 761 9.14 6.97 34.69
C GLN A 761 7.76 7.19 34.08
N HIS A 762 7.70 7.32 32.75
CA HIS A 762 6.47 7.49 31.99
C HIS A 762 6.12 6.16 31.29
N GLY A 763 5.27 5.37 31.93
CA GLY A 763 4.86 4.05 31.45
C GLY A 763 5.95 2.98 31.52
N GLY A 764 5.79 1.93 30.72
CA GLY A 764 6.71 0.80 30.65
C GLY A 764 6.53 -0.21 31.78
N HIS A 765 7.49 -1.12 31.92
CA HIS A 765 7.43 -2.24 32.85
C HIS A 765 7.69 -1.84 34.29
N ILE A 766 6.90 -2.41 35.20
CA ILE A 766 7.03 -2.28 36.65
C ILE A 766 6.71 -3.61 37.35
N ARG A 767 7.15 -3.75 38.60
CA ARG A 767 6.73 -4.85 39.48
C ARG A 767 5.41 -4.54 40.17
N SER A 768 4.71 -5.58 40.62
CA SER A 768 3.41 -5.44 41.29
C SER A 768 3.50 -4.75 42.66
N ASP A 769 4.68 -4.70 43.28
CA ASP A 769 4.97 -4.00 44.54
C ASP A 769 5.53 -2.58 44.35
N ASP A 770 5.86 -2.20 43.11
CA ASP A 770 6.32 -0.86 42.79
C ASP A 770 5.23 0.19 43.06
N ARG A 771 5.66 1.37 43.51
CA ARG A 771 4.76 2.46 43.90
C ARG A 771 4.74 3.57 42.86
N LEU A 772 3.59 3.74 42.22
CA LEU A 772 3.29 4.89 41.39
C LEU A 772 3.03 6.12 42.26
N ALA A 773 3.80 7.17 42.01
CA ALA A 773 3.63 8.50 42.57
C ALA A 773 3.43 9.53 41.45
N MET A 774 2.70 10.60 41.76
CA MET A 774 2.43 11.70 40.84
C MET A 774 2.86 13.03 41.47
N THR A 775 3.51 13.91 40.71
CA THR A 775 3.94 15.23 41.21
C THR A 775 3.55 16.35 40.24
N ALA A 776 3.17 17.51 40.75
CA ALA A 776 2.86 18.69 39.95
C ALA A 776 3.21 19.99 40.71
N PRO A 777 3.48 21.11 40.00
CA PRO A 777 3.95 22.35 40.64
C PRO A 777 3.00 23.02 41.65
N THR A 778 1.66 22.81 41.64
CA THR A 778 0.70 22.99 42.77
C THR A 778 -0.76 22.67 42.34
N GLU A 779 -1.68 22.67 43.32
CA GLU A 779 -3.16 22.51 43.31
C GLU A 779 -3.71 21.07 43.49
N ILE A 780 -4.29 20.42 42.49
CA ILE A 780 -4.91 19.09 42.68
C ILE A 780 -4.64 18.19 41.47
N ILE A 781 -4.14 16.98 41.71
CA ILE A 781 -3.99 15.94 40.67
C ILE A 781 -5.19 15.00 40.73
N TYR A 782 -5.84 14.81 39.58
CA TYR A 782 -6.87 13.80 39.37
C TYR A 782 -6.36 12.74 38.40
N TYR A 783 -6.69 11.48 38.66
CA TYR A 783 -6.29 10.36 37.82
C TYR A 783 -7.37 9.29 37.71
N THR A 784 -7.29 8.48 36.67
CA THR A 784 -8.09 7.27 36.48
C THR A 784 -7.16 6.10 36.19
N LEU A 785 -7.64 4.89 36.47
CA LEU A 785 -6.93 3.63 36.21
C LEU A 785 -7.68 2.74 35.20
N ASN A 786 -8.82 3.20 34.70
CA ASN A 786 -9.65 2.47 33.73
C ASN A 786 -9.47 3.01 32.30
N GLY A 787 -8.47 3.86 32.06
CA GLY A 787 -8.23 4.49 30.77
C GLY A 787 -9.18 5.63 30.38
N SER A 788 -10.17 5.98 31.21
CA SER A 788 -11.05 7.15 30.95
C SER A 788 -10.37 8.47 31.30
N ASP A 789 -10.75 9.58 30.69
CA ASP A 789 -10.22 10.89 31.07
C ASP A 789 -10.66 11.26 32.51
N PRO A 790 -9.75 11.77 33.38
CA PRO A 790 -10.11 12.29 34.70
C PRO A 790 -11.08 13.49 34.67
N ARG A 791 -11.26 14.10 33.50
CA ARG A 791 -12.15 15.22 33.24
C ARG A 791 -13.31 14.81 32.32
N LEU A 792 -14.51 15.28 32.64
CA LEU A 792 -15.64 15.27 31.70
C LEU A 792 -15.68 16.56 30.87
N PRO A 793 -16.07 16.49 29.58
CA PRO A 793 -16.26 17.67 28.73
C PRO A 793 -17.21 18.71 29.34
N GLY A 794 -16.97 19.98 29.00
CA GLY A 794 -17.82 21.10 29.38
C GLY A 794 -19.23 20.98 28.77
N THR A 795 -20.23 21.38 29.55
CA THR A 795 -21.65 21.35 29.15
C THR A 795 -22.18 22.69 28.63
N SER A 796 -21.42 23.77 28.82
CA SER A 796 -21.70 25.13 28.33
C SER A 796 -20.41 25.81 27.87
N THR A 797 -20.50 27.01 27.28
CA THR A 797 -19.33 27.78 26.84
C THR A 797 -18.49 28.34 28.00
N THR A 798 -19.04 28.39 29.22
CA THR A 798 -18.35 28.85 30.43
C THR A 798 -17.89 27.70 31.34
N ASP A 799 -18.36 26.48 31.07
CA ASP A 799 -17.97 25.26 31.76
C ASP A 799 -16.68 24.69 31.14
N THR A 800 -15.59 24.74 31.89
CA THR A 800 -14.27 24.22 31.47
C THR A 800 -14.11 22.73 31.72
N GLY A 801 -15.17 22.05 32.16
CA GLY A 801 -15.20 20.62 32.45
C GLY A 801 -15.12 20.32 33.94
N ARG A 802 -15.72 19.20 34.34
CA ARG A 802 -15.83 18.76 35.73
C ARG A 802 -15.03 17.48 35.96
N VAL A 803 -14.74 17.19 37.23
CA VAL A 803 -14.10 15.94 37.65
C VAL A 803 -14.99 14.76 37.23
N SER A 804 -14.39 13.77 36.56
CA SER A 804 -15.05 12.52 36.19
C SER A 804 -15.44 11.71 37.43
N PRO A 805 -16.60 11.03 37.45
CA PRO A 805 -16.95 10.12 38.54
C PRO A 805 -15.98 8.95 38.68
N TYR A 806 -15.21 8.64 37.64
CA TYR A 806 -14.16 7.62 37.66
C TYR A 806 -12.80 8.16 38.15
N ALA A 807 -12.67 9.48 38.34
CA ALA A 807 -11.43 10.10 38.75
C ALA A 807 -11.24 10.05 40.27
N ALA A 808 -10.05 9.63 40.69
CA ALA A 808 -9.59 9.73 42.05
C ALA A 808 -8.69 10.97 42.21
N ARG A 809 -8.77 11.63 43.37
CA ARG A 809 -7.80 12.65 43.77
C ARG A 809 -6.54 11.94 44.29
N TYR A 810 -5.38 12.27 43.73
CA TYR A 810 -4.12 11.74 44.22
C TYR A 810 -3.75 12.35 45.59
N THR A 811 -3.42 11.50 46.55
CA THR A 811 -3.06 11.88 47.93
C THR A 811 -1.74 11.28 48.40
N SER A 812 -1.39 10.08 47.93
CA SER A 812 -0.18 9.35 48.29
C SER A 812 0.17 8.29 47.24
N PRO A 813 1.43 7.84 47.15
CA PRO A 813 1.82 6.77 46.25
C PRO A 813 1.04 5.46 46.49
N PHE A 814 0.78 4.69 45.43
CA PHE A 814 0.04 3.43 45.48
C PHE A 814 0.64 2.39 44.53
N ALA A 815 0.36 1.10 44.76
CA ALA A 815 0.84 0.03 43.89
C ALA A 815 -0.15 -0.26 42.75
N LEU A 816 0.38 -0.65 41.59
CA LEU A 816 -0.41 -1.17 40.48
C LEU A 816 -0.25 -2.70 40.46
N THR A 817 -1.35 -3.42 40.69
CA THR A 817 -1.33 -4.89 40.77
C THR A 817 -1.58 -5.58 39.42
N LYS A 818 -1.82 -4.81 38.36
CA LYS A 818 -2.09 -5.27 37.00
C LYS A 818 -1.74 -4.20 35.98
N SER A 819 -1.49 -4.61 34.74
CA SER A 819 -1.22 -3.69 33.64
C SER A 819 -2.34 -2.66 33.52
N THR A 820 -1.97 -1.37 33.52
CA THR A 820 -2.92 -0.27 33.72
C THR A 820 -2.62 0.90 32.80
N HIS A 821 -3.64 1.40 32.10
CA HIS A 821 -3.59 2.68 31.40
C HIS A 821 -3.96 3.81 32.39
N VAL A 822 -2.94 4.49 32.89
CA VAL A 822 -3.09 5.60 33.83
C VAL A 822 -3.29 6.88 33.05
N LYS A 823 -4.38 7.60 33.34
CA LYS A 823 -4.63 8.95 32.81
C LYS A 823 -4.69 9.94 33.95
N SER A 824 -4.03 11.09 33.82
CA SER A 824 -3.92 12.07 34.90
C SER A 824 -3.90 13.52 34.40
N ARG A 825 -4.48 14.43 35.19
CA ARG A 825 -4.50 15.88 34.94
C ARG A 825 -4.31 16.66 36.24
N VAL A 826 -3.78 17.87 36.12
CA VAL A 826 -3.84 18.90 37.17
C VAL A 826 -5.11 19.73 36.95
N LEU A 827 -5.82 20.01 38.04
CA LEU A 827 -6.84 21.05 38.10
C LEU A 827 -6.34 22.20 38.98
N SER A 828 -6.22 23.40 38.41
CA SER A 828 -5.90 24.64 39.12
C SER A 828 -6.99 25.69 38.87
N GLY A 829 -7.67 26.12 39.94
CA GLY A 829 -8.93 26.85 39.86
C GLY A 829 -9.96 26.11 38.99
N SER A 830 -10.28 26.68 37.82
CA SER A 830 -11.13 26.06 36.80
C SER A 830 -10.36 25.57 35.56
N THR A 831 -9.03 25.66 35.56
CA THR A 831 -8.20 25.31 34.40
C THR A 831 -7.61 23.92 34.55
N TRP A 832 -7.83 23.09 33.54
CA TRP A 832 -7.23 21.75 33.44
C TRP A 832 -5.91 21.82 32.68
N SER A 833 -4.90 21.07 33.13
CA SER A 833 -3.70 20.82 32.31
C SER A 833 -4.03 19.96 31.10
N ALA A 834 -3.08 19.86 30.17
CA ALA A 834 -3.06 18.75 29.20
C ALA A 834 -3.12 17.38 29.91
N LEU A 835 -3.53 16.36 29.19
CA LEU A 835 -3.60 14.98 29.66
C LEU A 835 -2.20 14.38 29.71
N ASN A 836 -1.79 13.85 30.87
CA ASN A 836 -0.71 12.89 30.90
C ASN A 836 -1.29 11.47 30.98
N GLU A 837 -1.04 10.68 29.94
CA GLU A 837 -1.43 9.27 29.86
C GLU A 837 -0.21 8.37 29.65
N ALA A 838 -0.20 7.21 30.30
CA ALA A 838 0.85 6.20 30.16
C ALA A 838 0.30 4.80 30.48
N ILE A 839 0.80 3.78 29.78
CA ILE A 839 0.55 2.37 30.12
C ILE A 839 1.71 1.85 30.95
N PHE A 840 1.39 1.31 32.13
CA PHE A 840 2.34 0.56 32.94
C PHE A 840 2.04 -0.94 32.81
N ALA A 841 2.99 -1.70 32.29
CA ALA A 841 2.91 -3.16 32.22
C ALA A 841 3.36 -3.75 33.55
N VAL A 842 2.54 -4.60 34.17
CA VAL A 842 2.82 -5.16 35.50
C VAL A 842 3.11 -6.65 35.39
N GLY A 843 4.26 -7.04 35.93
CA GLY A 843 4.69 -8.44 35.99
C GLY A 843 5.38 -8.93 34.72
N PRO A 844 5.92 -10.17 34.73
CA PRO A 844 6.77 -10.69 33.67
C PRO A 844 5.95 -11.36 32.55
N VAL A 845 5.01 -10.61 31.97
CA VAL A 845 4.07 -11.15 30.97
C VAL A 845 4.82 -11.66 29.74
N ALA A 846 5.77 -10.87 29.21
CA ALA A 846 6.55 -11.25 28.05
C ALA A 846 7.43 -12.48 28.30
N GLU A 847 7.97 -12.61 29.50
CA GLU A 847 8.80 -13.76 29.88
C GLU A 847 7.96 -15.03 30.12
N SER A 848 6.69 -14.88 30.52
CA SER A 848 5.88 -15.98 31.05
C SER A 848 4.75 -16.46 30.14
N LEU A 849 4.27 -15.67 29.18
CA LEU A 849 3.16 -16.06 28.30
C LEU A 849 3.68 -16.70 27.01
N ARG A 850 3.16 -17.85 26.62
CA ARG A 850 3.55 -18.55 25.38
C ARG A 850 2.35 -19.07 24.63
N ILE A 851 2.39 -18.99 23.30
CA ILE A 851 1.44 -19.68 22.42
C ILE A 851 1.82 -21.16 22.42
N THR A 852 0.85 -22.01 22.78
CA THR A 852 1.06 -23.46 22.95
C THR A 852 0.36 -24.29 21.88
N GLU A 853 -0.73 -23.79 21.30
CA GLU A 853 -1.50 -24.52 20.29
C GLU A 853 -2.16 -23.56 19.29
N ILE A 854 -2.17 -23.93 18.01
CA ILE A 854 -2.80 -23.19 16.92
C ILE A 854 -3.65 -24.15 16.09
N MET A 855 -4.94 -23.87 15.99
CA MET A 855 -5.83 -24.50 15.02
C MET A 855 -6.07 -23.52 13.88
N TYR A 856 -5.25 -23.61 12.83
CA TYR A 856 -5.31 -22.70 11.68
C TYR A 856 -6.20 -23.21 10.55
N HIS A 857 -6.38 -24.53 10.40
CA HIS A 857 -7.22 -25.11 9.34
C HIS A 857 -8.08 -26.29 9.87
N PRO A 858 -9.24 -26.01 10.47
CA PRO A 858 -10.18 -27.03 10.92
C PRO A 858 -10.71 -27.91 9.77
N ASN A 859 -11.09 -29.16 10.05
CA ASN A 859 -11.59 -30.10 9.02
C ASN A 859 -13.05 -29.86 8.62
N THR A 860 -13.90 -29.49 9.57
CA THR A 860 -15.36 -29.49 9.38
C THR A 860 -15.98 -28.10 9.32
N GLU A 861 -15.49 -27.18 10.13
CA GLU A 861 -16.10 -25.86 10.32
C GLU A 861 -14.98 -24.81 10.43
N PRO A 862 -14.81 -23.93 9.42
CA PRO A 862 -13.77 -22.90 9.44
C PRO A 862 -13.84 -21.97 10.67
N ASN A 863 -15.00 -21.84 11.30
CA ASN A 863 -15.16 -21.05 12.52
C ASN A 863 -14.60 -21.72 13.80
N GLU A 864 -14.06 -22.94 13.71
CA GLU A 864 -13.41 -23.66 14.83
C GLU A 864 -11.92 -23.28 15.04
N GLU A 865 -11.39 -22.29 14.32
CA GLU A 865 -10.03 -21.78 14.54
C GLU A 865 -9.83 -21.21 15.96
N PHE A 866 -8.64 -21.42 16.51
CA PHE A 866 -8.24 -20.86 17.80
C PHE A 866 -6.71 -20.73 17.95
N ILE A 867 -6.29 -19.87 18.87
CA ILE A 867 -4.94 -19.82 19.43
C ILE A 867 -5.03 -20.02 20.94
N GLU A 868 -4.28 -20.99 21.46
CA GLU A 868 -4.10 -21.24 22.89
C GLU A 868 -2.81 -20.60 23.41
N LEU A 869 -2.90 -20.00 24.59
CA LEU A 869 -1.77 -19.46 25.32
C LEU A 869 -1.69 -20.02 26.73
N LYS A 870 -0.46 -20.19 27.22
CA LYS A 870 -0.15 -20.68 28.56
C LYS A 870 0.74 -19.70 29.32
N ASN A 871 0.48 -19.54 30.60
CA ASN A 871 1.43 -18.94 31.53
C ASN A 871 2.43 -20.02 31.99
N ILE A 872 3.63 -20.03 31.40
CA ILE A 872 4.74 -20.93 31.78
C ILE A 872 5.51 -20.44 33.01
N GLY A 873 5.25 -19.22 33.48
CA GLY A 873 5.92 -18.61 34.62
C GLY A 873 5.48 -19.18 35.97
N THR A 874 6.20 -18.82 37.02
CA THR A 874 5.94 -19.29 38.40
C THR A 874 4.95 -18.43 39.18
N GLU A 875 4.52 -17.30 38.62
CA GLU A 875 3.59 -16.37 39.25
C GLU A 875 2.35 -16.12 38.39
N ASN A 876 1.31 -15.56 39.01
CA ASN A 876 0.11 -15.17 38.28
C ASN A 876 0.42 -13.92 37.46
N ILE A 877 0.02 -13.92 36.19
CA ILE A 877 0.16 -12.77 35.30
C ILE A 877 -1.21 -12.19 34.96
N ASN A 878 -1.25 -10.92 34.62
CA ASN A 878 -2.46 -10.25 34.15
C ASN A 878 -2.28 -9.91 32.66
N LEU A 879 -3.28 -10.25 31.85
CA LEU A 879 -3.20 -10.13 30.39
C LEU A 879 -3.79 -8.81 29.88
N ASN A 880 -4.20 -7.89 30.75
CA ASN A 880 -4.81 -6.64 30.31
C ASN A 880 -3.87 -5.88 29.36
N PHE A 881 -4.37 -5.54 28.16
CA PHE A 881 -3.65 -4.90 27.05
C PHE A 881 -2.58 -5.74 26.33
N VAL A 882 -2.40 -7.02 26.67
CA VAL A 882 -1.68 -7.94 25.78
C VAL A 882 -2.42 -8.00 24.46
N ARG A 883 -1.72 -7.99 23.33
CA ARG A 883 -2.36 -7.90 22.02
C ARG A 883 -1.59 -8.61 20.92
N PHE A 884 -2.34 -9.10 19.94
CA PHE A 884 -1.79 -9.51 18.67
C PHE A 884 -1.58 -8.29 17.78
N THR A 885 -0.41 -8.20 17.15
CA THR A 885 -0.06 -7.12 16.21
C THR A 885 0.20 -7.64 14.79
N ASN A 886 0.22 -8.96 14.60
CA ASN A 886 0.22 -9.64 13.29
C ASN A 886 -0.53 -10.99 13.40
N GLY A 887 -1.07 -11.47 12.27
CA GLY A 887 -1.98 -12.61 12.20
C GLY A 887 -3.44 -12.23 12.41
N ILE A 888 -3.86 -12.20 13.67
CA ILE A 888 -5.23 -11.85 14.08
C ILE A 888 -5.31 -10.49 14.77
N ASP A 889 -6.52 -9.91 14.83
CA ASP A 889 -6.78 -8.70 15.64
C ASP A 889 -7.50 -9.07 16.95
N PHE A 890 -6.76 -8.99 18.05
CA PHE A 890 -7.28 -9.21 19.40
C PHE A 890 -6.43 -8.52 20.46
N THR A 891 -7.09 -7.81 21.39
CA THR A 891 -6.48 -7.29 22.62
C THR A 891 -7.17 -7.93 23.82
N PHE A 892 -6.38 -8.53 24.70
CA PHE A 892 -6.87 -9.22 25.88
C PHE A 892 -7.53 -8.23 26.86
N PRO A 893 -8.72 -8.58 27.39
CA PRO A 893 -9.31 -7.83 28.48
C PRO A 893 -8.57 -8.13 29.80
N ASP A 894 -9.05 -7.55 30.89
CA ASP A 894 -8.50 -7.76 32.23
C ASP A 894 -8.72 -9.19 32.74
N ILE A 895 -7.79 -10.08 32.38
CA ILE A 895 -7.77 -11.50 32.73
C ILE A 895 -6.55 -11.80 33.59
N ASN A 896 -6.76 -12.42 34.75
CA ASN A 896 -5.67 -12.99 35.54
C ASN A 896 -5.46 -14.45 35.14
N LEU A 897 -4.27 -14.77 34.66
CA LEU A 897 -3.87 -16.12 34.30
C LEU A 897 -2.93 -16.68 35.37
N ALA A 898 -3.39 -17.72 36.07
CA ALA A 898 -2.60 -18.37 37.11
C ALA A 898 -1.33 -19.02 36.52
N SER A 899 -0.30 -19.23 37.35
CA SER A 899 0.87 -20.02 36.96
C SER A 899 0.43 -21.41 36.45
N GLY A 900 0.92 -21.79 35.26
CA GLY A 900 0.54 -23.02 34.56
C GLY A 900 -0.84 -22.99 33.90
N GLY A 901 -1.60 -21.91 34.04
CA GLY A 901 -2.95 -21.77 33.48
C GLY A 901 -2.94 -21.50 31.97
N TYR A 902 -4.04 -21.90 31.33
CA TYR A 902 -4.28 -21.76 29.89
C TYR A 902 -5.41 -20.77 29.61
N VAL A 903 -5.35 -20.12 28.46
CA VAL A 903 -6.38 -19.23 27.93
C VAL A 903 -6.44 -19.34 26.41
N VAL A 904 -7.62 -19.18 25.84
CA VAL A 904 -7.84 -19.39 24.39
C VAL A 904 -8.52 -18.17 23.77
N VAL A 905 -8.06 -17.77 22.59
CA VAL A 905 -8.75 -16.80 21.72
C VAL A 905 -9.30 -17.53 20.50
N VAL A 906 -10.53 -17.23 20.12
CA VAL A 906 -11.29 -18.05 19.16
C VAL A 906 -11.88 -17.21 18.02
N LYS A 907 -12.07 -17.83 16.85
CA LYS A 907 -12.77 -17.21 15.72
C LYS A 907 -14.26 -17.05 15.99
N ASP A 908 -14.87 -18.08 16.59
CA ASP A 908 -16.27 -18.07 17.00
C ASP A 908 -16.46 -18.81 18.34
N ILE A 909 -17.09 -18.13 19.30
CA ILE A 909 -17.31 -18.65 20.65
C ILE A 909 -18.32 -19.81 20.62
N THR A 910 -19.34 -19.73 19.77
CA THR A 910 -20.39 -20.75 19.68
C THR A 910 -19.85 -22.03 19.05
N ALA A 911 -19.10 -21.92 17.95
CA ALA A 911 -18.46 -23.06 17.30
C ALA A 911 -17.46 -23.75 18.24
N CYS A 912 -16.58 -22.97 18.88
CA CYS A 912 -15.62 -23.50 19.85
C CYS A 912 -16.31 -24.22 21.02
N THR A 913 -17.32 -23.61 21.63
CA THR A 913 -18.01 -24.24 22.78
C THR A 913 -18.86 -25.44 22.39
N ALA A 914 -19.42 -25.46 21.18
CA ALA A 914 -20.13 -26.63 20.65
C ALA A 914 -19.19 -27.81 20.40
N ARG A 915 -17.96 -27.54 19.95
CA ARG A 915 -16.94 -28.54 19.62
C ARG A 915 -16.19 -29.06 20.85
N TYR A 916 -15.72 -28.15 21.71
CA TYR A 916 -14.77 -28.43 22.79
C TYR A 916 -15.38 -28.31 24.20
N GLY A 917 -16.63 -27.88 24.30
CA GLY A 917 -17.36 -27.75 25.56
C GLY A 917 -17.28 -26.35 26.18
N THR A 918 -18.07 -26.13 27.22
CA THR A 918 -18.22 -24.82 27.89
C THR A 918 -17.18 -24.55 28.97
N GLU A 919 -16.29 -25.50 29.24
CA GLU A 919 -15.25 -25.39 30.29
C GLU A 919 -13.95 -24.75 29.77
N VAL A 920 -13.83 -24.53 28.45
CA VAL A 920 -12.68 -23.86 27.84
C VAL A 920 -12.57 -22.43 28.35
N ASN A 921 -11.38 -22.04 28.82
CA ASN A 921 -11.11 -20.68 29.30
C ASN A 921 -10.93 -19.70 28.12
N ILE A 922 -12.05 -19.26 27.54
CA ILE A 922 -12.05 -18.36 26.38
C ILE A 922 -11.87 -16.90 26.84
N ALA A 923 -10.80 -16.25 26.37
CA ALA A 923 -10.57 -14.81 26.59
C ALA A 923 -11.50 -13.93 25.76
N GLY A 924 -11.85 -14.36 24.54
CA GLY A 924 -12.74 -13.64 23.66
C GLY A 924 -12.64 -14.06 22.21
N ARG A 925 -13.39 -13.35 21.37
CA ARG A 925 -13.41 -13.53 19.92
C ARG A 925 -12.40 -12.60 19.25
N TYR A 926 -11.57 -13.11 18.35
CA TYR A 926 -10.71 -12.28 17.49
C TYR A 926 -11.37 -11.95 16.15
N SER A 927 -10.89 -10.89 15.50
CA SER A 927 -11.22 -10.53 14.12
C SER A 927 -10.10 -10.94 13.15
N GLY A 928 -10.42 -11.07 11.85
CA GLY A 928 -9.53 -11.75 10.88
C GLY A 928 -9.69 -13.27 10.95
N SER A 929 -8.92 -14.00 10.14
CA SER A 929 -8.83 -15.47 10.14
C SER A 929 -7.35 -15.86 10.12
N LEU A 930 -7.05 -17.07 10.55
CA LEU A 930 -5.73 -17.64 10.36
C LEU A 930 -5.53 -18.08 8.90
N SER A 931 -4.32 -17.91 8.38
CA SER A 931 -3.98 -18.31 7.01
C SER A 931 -3.76 -19.83 6.92
N ASN A 932 -4.52 -20.50 6.05
CA ASN A 932 -4.28 -21.93 5.73
C ASN A 932 -2.90 -22.15 5.09
N GLY A 933 -2.37 -21.14 4.38
CA GLY A 933 -1.06 -21.20 3.72
C GLY A 933 0.13 -20.94 4.65
N GLY A 934 -0.12 -20.64 5.93
CA GLY A 934 0.89 -20.09 6.82
C GLY A 934 0.86 -18.56 6.87
N GLU A 935 1.35 -18.01 7.98
CA GLU A 935 1.52 -16.58 8.18
C GLU A 935 2.43 -16.29 9.40
N ARG A 936 2.75 -15.01 9.57
CA ARG A 936 3.47 -14.49 10.75
C ARG A 936 2.48 -14.16 11.86
N ILE A 937 2.75 -14.63 13.08
CA ILE A 937 2.02 -14.29 14.30
C ILE A 937 2.92 -13.45 15.19
N ARG A 938 2.42 -12.29 15.64
CA ARG A 938 3.13 -11.43 16.59
C ARG A 938 2.24 -11.06 17.76
N LEU A 939 2.74 -11.31 18.97
CA LEU A 939 2.10 -11.05 20.25
C LEU A 939 2.97 -10.10 21.08
N GLU A 940 2.38 -9.03 21.60
CA GLU A 940 3.04 -8.02 22.42
C GLU A 940 2.36 -7.87 23.77
N ASP A 941 3.14 -7.51 24.80
CA ASP A 941 2.60 -7.17 26.09
C ASP A 941 2.01 -5.75 26.13
N ALA A 942 1.52 -5.35 27.31
CA ALA A 942 0.88 -4.05 27.50
C ALA A 942 1.79 -2.84 27.21
N ALA A 943 3.11 -2.99 27.31
CA ALA A 943 4.09 -1.93 27.01
C ALA A 943 4.65 -2.03 25.58
N GLY A 944 4.19 -3.00 24.77
CA GLY A 944 4.66 -3.23 23.41
C GLY A 944 5.92 -4.08 23.31
N GLN A 945 6.37 -4.72 24.40
CA GLN A 945 7.47 -5.69 24.30
C GLN A 945 6.96 -6.97 23.63
N THR A 946 7.69 -7.45 22.62
CA THR A 946 7.40 -8.72 21.95
C THR A 946 7.43 -9.87 22.95
N ILE A 947 6.32 -10.60 23.02
CA ILE A 947 6.19 -11.87 23.74
C ILE A 947 6.62 -13.02 22.83
N LEU A 948 6.08 -13.05 21.61
CA LEU A 948 6.40 -14.00 20.56
C LEU A 948 6.24 -13.34 19.19
N ASP A 949 7.13 -13.68 18.25
CA ASP A 949 7.11 -13.23 16.86
C ASP A 949 7.69 -14.35 15.98
N PHE A 950 6.82 -15.06 15.28
CA PHE A 950 7.19 -16.26 14.51
C PHE A 950 6.28 -16.46 13.31
N GLU A 951 6.69 -17.34 12.39
CA GLU A 951 5.91 -17.70 11.21
C GLU A 951 5.61 -19.19 11.24
N TYR A 952 4.34 -19.58 11.08
CA TYR A 952 3.98 -20.96 10.75
C TYR A 952 3.75 -21.11 9.24
N LYS A 953 4.02 -22.30 8.70
CA LYS A 953 3.93 -22.55 7.25
C LYS A 953 3.06 -23.75 6.97
N ASP A 954 2.36 -23.68 5.84
CA ASP A 954 1.70 -24.84 5.28
C ASP A 954 2.70 -25.98 4.99
N GLY A 955 2.24 -27.23 5.05
CA GLY A 955 3.06 -28.43 4.88
C GLY A 955 4.06 -28.68 6.02
N TRP A 956 4.01 -27.91 7.12
CA TRP A 956 4.77 -28.25 8.32
C TRP A 956 4.40 -29.64 8.81
N LEU A 957 3.12 -29.95 8.96
CA LEU A 957 2.65 -31.27 9.30
C LEU A 957 1.32 -31.53 8.56
N ASP A 958 1.33 -32.36 7.52
CA ASP A 958 0.18 -32.53 6.59
C ASP A 958 -1.17 -32.85 7.26
N ILE A 959 -1.17 -33.34 8.50
CA ILE A 959 -2.40 -33.65 9.23
C ILE A 959 -2.98 -32.46 10.01
N THR A 960 -2.23 -31.38 10.18
CA THR A 960 -2.72 -30.12 10.79
C THR A 960 -3.39 -29.20 9.78
N ASP A 961 -3.30 -29.53 8.49
CA ASP A 961 -3.88 -28.78 7.40
C ASP A 961 -5.23 -29.40 6.97
N GLY A 962 -6.33 -28.97 7.57
CA GLY A 962 -7.68 -29.38 7.17
C GLY A 962 -8.06 -30.81 7.56
N ARG A 963 -7.21 -31.55 8.29
CA ARG A 963 -7.50 -32.93 8.74
C ARG A 963 -7.90 -33.03 10.21
N GLY A 964 -8.04 -31.89 10.88
CA GLY A 964 -8.64 -31.78 12.22
C GLY A 964 -7.64 -31.95 13.37
N TYR A 965 -6.34 -31.83 13.09
CA TYR A 965 -5.29 -31.70 14.10
C TYR A 965 -4.83 -30.25 14.18
N SER A 966 -4.34 -29.84 15.35
CA SER A 966 -3.73 -28.53 15.58
C SER A 966 -2.20 -28.64 15.58
N LEU A 967 -1.52 -27.50 15.40
CA LEU A 967 -0.10 -27.37 15.69
C LEU A 967 0.08 -27.10 17.18
N ALA A 968 0.77 -27.99 17.88
CA ALA A 968 1.12 -27.82 19.30
C ALA A 968 2.65 -27.73 19.49
N ILE A 969 3.09 -26.82 20.35
CA ILE A 969 4.54 -26.63 20.62
C ILE A 969 5.05 -27.78 21.49
N ILE A 970 6.22 -28.33 21.15
CA ILE A 970 6.84 -29.45 21.89
C ILE A 970 7.32 -28.98 23.27
N ASP A 971 8.00 -27.84 23.32
CA ASP A 971 8.53 -27.27 24.56
C ASP A 971 8.20 -25.78 24.65
N ALA A 972 7.14 -25.47 25.39
CA ALA A 972 6.74 -24.09 25.64
C ALA A 972 7.76 -23.32 26.50
N THR A 973 8.73 -24.00 27.14
CA THR A 973 9.77 -23.37 27.96
C THR A 973 11.08 -23.12 27.19
N GLU A 974 11.09 -23.36 25.89
CA GLU A 974 12.23 -23.13 25.01
C GLU A 974 12.74 -21.67 25.13
N PRO A 975 14.00 -21.46 25.53
CA PRO A 975 14.55 -20.12 25.75
C PRO A 975 14.82 -19.35 24.46
N ASP A 976 15.13 -20.03 23.35
CA ASP A 976 15.32 -19.39 22.06
C ASP A 976 13.98 -19.30 21.31
N LEU A 977 13.32 -18.15 21.45
CA LEU A 977 11.99 -17.90 20.86
C LEU A 977 11.97 -17.98 19.33
N SER A 978 13.13 -17.88 18.66
CA SER A 978 13.20 -18.05 17.19
C SER A 978 12.84 -19.48 16.75
N ASN A 979 12.93 -20.45 17.65
CA ASN A 979 12.53 -21.84 17.39
C ASN A 979 11.02 -22.01 17.20
N TRP A 980 10.18 -21.03 17.52
CA TRP A 980 8.75 -21.08 17.15
C TRP A 980 8.55 -21.08 15.62
N SER A 981 9.51 -20.55 14.84
CA SER A 981 9.47 -20.62 13.37
C SER A 981 10.05 -21.93 12.80
N ALA A 982 10.46 -22.87 13.66
CA ALA A 982 11.06 -24.13 13.24
C ALA A 982 10.04 -25.27 13.29
N LYS A 983 9.81 -25.93 12.14
CA LYS A 983 8.88 -27.07 11.99
C LYS A 983 9.09 -28.15 13.06
N ASN A 984 10.33 -28.44 13.45
CA ASN A 984 10.67 -29.48 14.42
C ASN A 984 10.41 -29.09 15.88
N SER A 985 9.99 -27.86 16.15
CA SER A 985 9.52 -27.42 17.46
C SER A 985 8.03 -27.70 17.68
N TRP A 986 7.31 -28.11 16.62
CA TRP A 986 5.88 -28.36 16.64
C TRP A 986 5.57 -29.84 16.38
N TYR A 987 4.44 -30.29 16.91
CA TYR A 987 3.86 -31.59 16.61
C TYR A 987 2.35 -31.46 16.34
N ALA A 988 1.78 -32.45 15.68
CA ALA A 988 0.35 -32.49 15.40
C ALA A 988 -0.38 -33.04 16.62
N SER A 989 -1.32 -32.28 17.17
CA SER A 989 -2.12 -32.67 18.33
C SER A 989 -3.58 -32.85 17.95
N LEU A 990 -4.29 -33.74 18.67
CA LEU A 990 -5.74 -33.65 18.69
C LEU A 990 -6.11 -32.34 19.40
N PRO A 991 -7.04 -31.54 18.87
CA PRO A 991 -7.22 -30.19 19.37
C PRO A 991 -7.75 -30.21 20.81
N SER A 992 -7.05 -29.52 21.71
CA SER A 992 -7.31 -29.57 23.16
C SER A 992 -7.33 -28.18 23.82
N PRO A 993 -8.12 -27.22 23.30
CA PRO A 993 -8.07 -25.85 23.80
C PRO A 993 -8.42 -25.76 25.29
N GLY A 994 -7.49 -25.23 26.08
CA GLY A 994 -7.61 -24.96 27.51
C GLY A 994 -7.13 -26.07 28.46
N TRP A 995 -6.42 -27.12 27.99
CA TRP A 995 -6.12 -28.32 28.78
C TRP A 995 -4.67 -28.81 28.76
#